data_AF-A0A0G2E9C6-F1
#
_entry.id   AF-A0A0G2E9C6-F1
#
_cell.length_a   1.000
_cell.length_b   1.000
_cell.length_c   1.000
_cell.angle_alpha   90.00
_cell.angle_beta   90.00
_cell.angle_gamma   90.00
#
_symmetry.space_group_name_H-M   'P 1'
#
loop_
_entity.id
_entity.type
_entity.pdbx_description
1 polymer ?
#
loop_
_entity_poly.entity_id
_entity_poly.type
_entity_poly.pdbx_seq_one_letter_code
_entity_poly.pdbx_strand_id
1 'polypeptide(L)'
;MRNWVGAPGYMVANFETVRYALFSILGIISFIAAIVATVYTSASDALVQPQLKLGALETKIAKANVMTKFANNQYLGFNCETPIPVSEDEEHRNATCLDISYAAQAYHDYQRYVAEWDSFAKNKSAGTTKETRVPAFSQYRSEIQVNGTWLDVSAFEWNGRVVNNVSLAMPHAGVLGAATDERNEILQPSELGGLGAYNLVASVPSPAIHVLCANMDRSELAPIVYTAWNYSEDLDAPTWPAQVSFLSSNSSINTTVVDDLFGWRKNGQNAPIFPRYPSNYNTVLNQTFYYGRESIYLLGRDGDTDVERYSLCQLKASLTPNCSTTYSAVQEGSSLSSTCDPENDPLAYINSDAGAESGSATVSLDWPWVGTEWANSMSLSNGITDGKASIARLLTQSIIKKPELQLDRPSIAEALAVLASTTLLLSTQDAQMDMDWAHDEDILLSPETVNFNATLRERTYASGPTGEPQKLFYIVLVFAFLTNILCLAYFIFHRGLVTDFSEPPNLFSLAVNSPPSASMAGSCGGGPAGRQWAGEWFIGESGGHLFIVPKEAVPAVVAARGNMGNAWRVEEEASWPVQQQGHHYPPGDLNHQHHYGQIPQSYNNNNTGGPGGPLAISTAMATSRGLGGDGNGNGNGGGLLARLKQRFSSSGPPGGGMNASTAYVRSPDTPSSATRLTSSGAL
;
A
#
# COMPACT_ATOMS: atom_id res chain seq x y z
N MET A 1 8.55 -45.94 7.60
CA MET A 1 7.26 -45.24 7.44
C MET A 1 7.07 -44.12 8.47
N ARG A 2 7.11 -44.36 9.79
CA ARG A 2 7.04 -43.30 10.84
C ARG A 2 8.00 -42.11 10.58
N ASN A 3 9.26 -42.40 10.31
CA ASN A 3 10.27 -41.36 10.03
C ASN A 3 10.00 -40.58 8.73
N TRP A 4 9.19 -41.09 7.80
CA TRP A 4 8.82 -40.36 6.58
C TRP A 4 7.88 -39.19 6.90
N VAL A 5 7.03 -39.35 7.92
CA VAL A 5 6.11 -38.28 8.36
C VAL A 5 6.87 -37.21 9.15
N GLY A 6 7.78 -37.60 10.04
CA GLY A 6 8.58 -36.66 10.85
C GLY A 6 9.75 -36.02 10.11
N ALA A 7 10.29 -36.67 9.09
CA ALA A 7 11.41 -36.20 8.29
C ALA A 7 11.30 -36.73 6.84
N PRO A 8 10.53 -36.05 5.98
CA PRO A 8 10.23 -36.49 4.61
C PRO A 8 11.48 -36.79 3.77
N GLY A 9 12.60 -36.10 4.03
CA GLY A 9 13.90 -36.35 3.38
C GLY A 9 14.44 -37.78 3.55
N TYR A 10 14.01 -38.52 4.57
CA TYR A 10 14.37 -39.94 4.74
C TYR A 10 13.88 -40.83 3.60
N MET A 11 12.81 -40.44 2.89
CA MET A 11 12.32 -41.18 1.73
C MET A 11 13.30 -41.12 0.55
N VAL A 12 13.90 -39.95 0.35
CA VAL A 12 14.90 -39.74 -0.71
C VAL A 12 16.21 -40.44 -0.34
N ALA A 13 16.63 -40.35 0.91
CA ALA A 13 17.87 -40.96 1.39
C ALA A 13 17.84 -42.50 1.44
N ASN A 14 16.67 -43.12 1.62
CA ASN A 14 16.53 -44.58 1.77
C ASN A 14 15.56 -45.19 0.74
N PHE A 15 15.76 -44.87 -0.55
CA PHE A 15 14.88 -45.31 -1.65
C PHE A 15 14.69 -46.83 -1.73
N GLU A 16 15.70 -47.62 -1.34
CA GLU A 16 15.61 -49.07 -1.31
C GLU A 16 14.47 -49.56 -0.41
N THR A 17 14.30 -48.94 0.77
CA THR A 17 13.24 -49.28 1.72
C THR A 17 11.87 -48.80 1.23
N VAL A 18 11.83 -47.65 0.56
CA VAL A 18 10.61 -47.05 0.02
C VAL A 18 10.02 -47.96 -1.06
N ARG A 19 10.85 -48.50 -1.96
CA ARG A 19 10.39 -49.36 -3.06
C ARG A 19 9.57 -50.57 -2.59
N TYR A 20 9.92 -51.17 -1.46
CA TYR A 20 9.22 -52.34 -0.93
C TYR A 20 8.01 -51.97 -0.07
N ALA A 21 8.06 -50.86 0.67
CA ALA A 21 7.00 -50.47 1.59
C ALA A 21 5.90 -49.60 0.93
N LEU A 22 6.21 -48.82 -0.12
CA LEU A 22 5.30 -47.83 -0.71
C LEU A 22 4.03 -48.44 -1.30
N PHE A 23 4.12 -49.62 -1.91
CA PHE A 23 2.98 -50.27 -2.57
C PHE A 23 2.03 -51.01 -1.62
N SER A 24 2.30 -50.99 -0.31
CA SER A 24 1.36 -51.49 0.70
C SER A 24 0.28 -50.45 1.02
N ILE A 25 -0.90 -50.88 1.49
CA ILE A 25 -1.99 -49.96 1.90
C ILE A 25 -1.48 -48.96 2.96
N LEU A 26 -0.77 -49.46 3.98
CA LEU A 26 -0.14 -48.66 5.03
C LEU A 26 0.94 -47.71 4.48
N GLY A 27 1.69 -48.14 3.47
CA GLY A 27 2.70 -47.35 2.78
C GLY A 27 2.12 -46.18 1.99
N ILE A 28 1.03 -46.42 1.24
CA ILE A 28 0.32 -45.36 0.50
C ILE A 28 -0.25 -44.32 1.47
N ILE A 29 -0.91 -44.76 2.56
CA ILE A 29 -1.46 -43.86 3.57
C ILE A 29 -0.33 -43.05 4.24
N SER A 30 0.78 -43.70 4.61
CA SER A 30 1.94 -43.04 5.21
C SER A 30 2.61 -42.04 4.26
N PHE A 31 2.64 -42.33 2.96
CA PHE A 31 3.20 -41.45 1.94
C PHE A 31 2.33 -40.21 1.74
N ILE A 32 1.01 -40.39 1.63
CA ILE A 32 0.05 -39.28 1.57
C ILE A 32 0.17 -38.42 2.82
N ALA A 33 0.23 -39.03 4.01
CA ALA A 33 0.40 -38.31 5.28
C ALA A 33 1.72 -37.52 5.33
N ALA A 34 2.82 -38.07 4.81
CA ALA A 34 4.10 -37.36 4.73
C ALA A 34 4.04 -36.15 3.79
N ILE A 35 3.43 -36.28 2.60
CA ILE A 35 3.24 -35.15 1.67
C ILE A 35 2.38 -34.06 2.32
N VAL A 36 1.24 -34.46 2.91
CA VAL A 36 0.34 -33.53 3.58
C VAL A 36 1.05 -32.81 4.73
N ALA A 37 1.77 -33.53 5.59
CA ALA A 37 2.52 -32.92 6.70
C ALA A 37 3.58 -31.93 6.21
N THR A 38 4.23 -32.22 5.08
CA THR A 38 5.26 -31.34 4.49
C THR A 38 4.68 -30.03 3.97
N VAL A 39 3.51 -30.10 3.31
CA VAL A 39 2.91 -28.96 2.58
C VAL A 39 1.82 -28.27 3.39
N TYR A 40 1.39 -28.84 4.53
CA TYR A 40 0.28 -28.32 5.34
C TYR A 40 0.52 -26.89 5.82
N THR A 41 1.73 -26.56 6.29
CA THR A 41 2.05 -25.20 6.76
C THR A 41 1.95 -24.21 5.61
N SER A 42 2.56 -24.50 4.46
CA SER A 42 2.44 -23.67 3.26
C SER A 42 1.01 -23.55 2.76
N ALA A 43 0.23 -24.64 2.79
CA ALA A 43 -1.18 -24.63 2.43
C ALA A 43 -2.03 -23.78 3.38
N SER A 44 -1.76 -23.87 4.69
CA SER A 44 -2.39 -23.07 5.73
C SER A 44 -2.05 -21.59 5.59
N ASP A 45 -0.78 -21.25 5.35
CA ASP A 45 -0.35 -19.86 5.15
C ASP A 45 -0.92 -19.27 3.85
N ALA A 46 -1.07 -20.08 2.81
CA ALA A 46 -1.62 -19.64 1.53
C ALA A 46 -3.14 -19.48 1.50
N LEU A 47 -3.89 -20.27 2.28
CA LEU A 47 -5.36 -20.33 2.20
C LEU A 47 -6.09 -19.88 3.47
N VAL A 48 -5.48 -20.00 4.63
CA VAL A 48 -6.14 -19.79 5.93
C VAL A 48 -5.66 -18.51 6.59
N GLN A 49 -4.37 -18.18 6.50
CA GLN A 49 -3.89 -16.90 7.02
C GLN A 49 -4.51 -15.73 6.24
N PRO A 50 -4.88 -14.64 6.95
CA PRO A 50 -5.40 -13.45 6.30
C PRO A 50 -4.30 -12.83 5.44
N GLN A 51 -4.56 -12.73 4.13
CA GLN A 51 -3.66 -12.06 3.18
C GLN A 51 -4.31 -10.79 2.66
N LEU A 52 -3.49 -9.81 2.31
CA LEU A 52 -3.96 -8.58 1.69
C LEU A 52 -4.34 -8.88 0.25
N LYS A 53 -5.60 -8.63 -0.08
CA LYS A 53 -6.12 -8.76 -1.43
C LYS A 53 -6.75 -7.45 -1.83
N LEU A 54 -6.52 -7.07 -3.09
CA LEU A 54 -7.22 -5.96 -3.69
C LEU A 54 -8.65 -6.42 -4.00
N GLY A 55 -9.62 -5.71 -3.42
CA GLY A 55 -11.04 -5.96 -3.58
C GLY A 55 -11.51 -5.70 -5.02
N ALA A 56 -12.77 -6.06 -5.26
CA ALA A 56 -13.44 -5.67 -6.49
C ALA A 56 -13.58 -4.15 -6.54
N LEU A 57 -13.76 -3.61 -7.75
CA LEU A 57 -14.17 -2.23 -7.90
C LEU A 57 -15.66 -2.13 -7.51
N GLU A 58 -15.96 -1.38 -6.47
CA GLU A 58 -17.32 -1.20 -5.97
C GLU A 58 -17.81 0.21 -6.32
N THR A 59 -19.00 0.32 -6.91
CA THR A 59 -19.64 1.62 -7.13
C THR A 59 -20.48 1.94 -5.90
N LYS A 60 -20.29 3.14 -5.34
CA LYS A 60 -21.03 3.58 -4.16
C LYS A 60 -21.38 5.05 -4.22
N ILE A 61 -22.40 5.43 -3.47
CA ILE A 61 -22.75 6.83 -3.24
C ILE A 61 -22.00 7.26 -1.98
N ALA A 62 -21.02 8.14 -2.14
CA ALA A 62 -20.24 8.69 -1.04
C ALA A 62 -20.89 9.98 -0.53
N LYS A 63 -20.65 10.28 0.75
CA LYS A 63 -21.17 11.44 1.47
C LYS A 63 -20.05 12.40 1.80
N ALA A 64 -20.25 13.68 1.57
CA ALA A 64 -19.35 14.74 1.97
C ALA A 64 -20.08 15.76 2.85
N ASN A 65 -19.32 16.47 3.68
CA ASN A 65 -19.80 17.69 4.32
C ASN A 65 -19.43 18.89 3.46
N VAL A 66 -20.38 19.80 3.27
CA VAL A 66 -20.18 21.08 2.60
C VAL A 66 -20.62 22.22 3.51
N MET A 67 -19.94 23.35 3.42
CA MET A 67 -20.21 24.54 4.23
C MET A 67 -20.22 25.83 3.43
N THR A 68 -19.59 25.88 2.24
CA THR A 68 -19.46 27.13 1.51
C THR A 68 -19.52 26.92 0.00
N LYS A 69 -19.67 28.03 -0.73
CA LYS A 69 -19.48 28.05 -2.17
C LYS A 69 -18.00 28.07 -2.57
N PHE A 70 -17.71 27.60 -3.78
CA PHE A 70 -16.38 27.57 -4.37
C PHE A 70 -15.74 28.97 -4.38
N ALA A 71 -14.51 29.03 -3.85
CA ALA A 71 -13.68 30.24 -3.79
C ALA A 71 -14.23 31.38 -2.91
N ASN A 72 -14.95 31.02 -1.84
CA ASN A 72 -15.33 31.98 -0.79
C ASN A 72 -14.11 32.41 0.04
N ASN A 73 -13.57 33.61 -0.22
CA ASN A 73 -12.40 34.15 0.46
C ASN A 73 -12.59 34.31 1.97
N GLN A 74 -13.79 34.70 2.41
CA GLN A 74 -14.11 34.94 3.82
C GLN A 74 -14.08 33.63 4.62
N TYR A 75 -14.63 32.55 4.06
CA TYR A 75 -14.58 31.22 4.68
C TYR A 75 -13.14 30.71 4.81
N LEU A 76 -12.32 30.85 3.76
CA LEU A 76 -10.91 30.45 3.78
C LEU A 76 -10.11 31.21 4.86
N GLY A 77 -10.40 32.50 5.04
CA GLY A 77 -9.83 33.29 6.11
C GLY A 77 -10.23 32.78 7.49
N PHE A 78 -11.53 32.52 7.72
CA PHE A 78 -12.02 32.04 9.03
C PHE A 78 -11.44 30.68 9.44
N ASN A 79 -11.16 29.82 8.48
CA ASN A 79 -10.54 28.52 8.73
C ASN A 79 -9.03 28.58 8.98
N CYS A 80 -8.39 29.74 8.87
CA CYS A 80 -6.98 29.90 9.19
C CYS A 80 -6.75 30.13 10.69
N GLU A 81 -6.00 29.24 11.33
CA GLU A 81 -5.73 29.30 12.76
C GLU A 81 -4.64 30.34 13.07
N THR A 82 -5.00 31.42 13.78
CA THR A 82 -4.06 32.46 14.22
C THR A 82 -4.14 32.71 15.72
N PRO A 83 -2.99 32.85 16.43
CA PRO A 83 -2.96 33.12 17.86
C PRO A 83 -3.36 34.58 18.20
N ILE A 84 -3.40 35.48 17.21
CA ILE A 84 -3.76 36.88 17.41
C ILE A 84 -5.26 36.97 17.71
N PRO A 85 -5.72 37.59 18.80
CA PRO A 85 -7.14 37.71 19.11
C PRO A 85 -7.83 38.77 18.24
N VAL A 86 -9.15 38.64 18.09
CA VAL A 86 -9.99 39.60 17.33
C VAL A 86 -9.88 41.03 17.89
N SER A 87 -9.63 41.19 19.19
CA SER A 87 -9.48 42.50 19.82
C SER A 87 -8.22 43.26 19.40
N GLU A 88 -7.19 42.59 18.88
CA GLU A 88 -5.94 43.23 18.43
C GLU A 88 -5.96 43.53 16.93
N ASP A 89 -6.58 42.66 16.14
CA ASP A 89 -6.69 42.81 14.68
C ASP A 89 -8.00 42.17 14.22
N GLU A 90 -9.07 42.95 14.18
CA GLU A 90 -10.41 42.46 13.82
C GLU A 90 -10.52 42.16 12.31
N GLU A 91 -9.80 42.90 11.48
CA GLU A 91 -10.00 42.94 10.03
C GLU A 91 -9.04 42.02 9.27
N HIS A 92 -7.77 41.95 9.64
CA HIS A 92 -6.72 41.33 8.83
C HIS A 92 -6.10 40.08 9.46
N ARG A 93 -6.42 39.73 10.71
CA ARG A 93 -5.78 38.59 11.41
C ARG A 93 -5.87 37.27 10.64
N ASN A 94 -7.03 37.03 10.05
CA ASN A 94 -7.35 35.79 9.35
C ASN A 94 -6.82 35.80 7.91
N ALA A 95 -6.99 36.93 7.21
CA ALA A 95 -6.44 37.12 5.86
C ALA A 95 -4.92 36.98 5.85
N THR A 96 -4.22 37.61 6.81
CA THR A 96 -2.75 37.54 6.93
C THR A 96 -2.26 36.10 7.14
N CYS A 97 -2.97 35.30 7.92
CA CYS A 97 -2.67 33.87 8.11
C CYS A 97 -2.80 33.10 6.79
N LEU A 98 -3.88 33.37 6.04
CA LEU A 98 -4.15 32.75 4.76
C LEU A 98 -3.09 33.14 3.71
N ASP A 99 -2.67 34.40 3.68
CA ASP A 99 -1.62 34.92 2.79
C ASP A 99 -0.28 34.20 2.97
N ILE A 100 0.11 33.94 4.22
CA ILE A 100 1.31 33.15 4.52
C ILE A 100 1.18 31.74 3.92
N SER A 101 -0.01 31.14 4.04
CA SER A 101 -0.28 29.80 3.50
C SER A 101 -0.23 29.78 1.98
N TYR A 102 -0.82 30.79 1.31
CA TYR A 102 -0.74 30.96 -0.14
C TYR A 102 0.70 31.09 -0.62
N ALA A 103 1.46 32.02 -0.03
CA ALA A 103 2.85 32.25 -0.43
C ALA A 103 3.72 31.00 -0.23
N ALA A 104 3.59 30.32 0.92
CA ALA A 104 4.38 29.13 1.23
C ALA A 104 4.12 27.99 0.23
N GLN A 105 2.84 27.68 -0.03
CA GLN A 105 2.48 26.58 -0.93
C GLN A 105 2.81 26.92 -2.39
N ALA A 106 2.46 28.12 -2.86
CA ALA A 106 2.72 28.52 -4.24
C ALA A 106 4.22 28.54 -4.58
N TYR A 107 5.07 29.05 -3.67
CA TYR A 107 6.52 29.00 -3.87
C TYR A 107 7.07 27.58 -3.89
N HIS A 108 6.59 26.71 -3.00
CA HIS A 108 6.98 25.31 -2.98
C HIS A 108 6.62 24.60 -4.31
N ASP A 109 5.38 24.77 -4.75
CA ASP A 109 4.84 24.13 -5.94
C ASP A 109 5.58 24.60 -7.20
N TYR A 110 5.79 25.91 -7.33
CA TYR A 110 6.51 26.47 -8.47
C TYR A 110 8.00 26.12 -8.47
N GLN A 111 8.66 26.11 -7.31
CA GLN A 111 10.05 25.68 -7.21
C GLN A 111 10.22 24.25 -7.69
N ARG A 112 9.33 23.34 -7.27
CA ARG A 112 9.34 21.94 -7.73
C ARG A 112 9.05 21.83 -9.22
N TYR A 113 8.07 22.57 -9.72
CA TYR A 113 7.72 22.57 -11.14
C TYR A 113 8.88 23.04 -12.03
N VAL A 114 9.57 24.11 -11.66
CA VAL A 114 10.75 24.60 -12.42
C VAL A 114 11.92 23.60 -12.33
N ALA A 115 12.11 22.93 -11.19
CA ALA A 115 13.13 21.88 -11.06
C ALA A 115 12.84 20.66 -11.95
N GLU A 116 11.58 20.25 -12.05
CA GLU A 116 11.17 19.16 -12.93
C GLU A 116 11.34 19.53 -14.41
N TRP A 117 11.03 20.78 -14.76
CA TRP A 117 11.31 21.34 -16.08
C TRP A 117 12.80 21.29 -16.45
N ASP A 118 13.69 21.63 -15.52
CA ASP A 118 15.14 21.53 -15.75
C ASP A 118 15.58 20.08 -16.03
N SER A 119 15.00 19.11 -15.30
CA SER A 119 15.23 17.67 -15.54
C SER A 119 14.74 17.25 -16.93
N PHE A 120 13.51 17.63 -17.30
CA PHE A 120 12.91 17.30 -18.59
C PHE A 120 13.65 17.96 -19.76
N ALA A 121 14.08 19.22 -19.60
CA ALA A 121 14.84 19.95 -20.59
C ALA A 121 16.20 19.29 -20.83
N LYS A 122 16.90 18.87 -19.76
CA LYS A 122 18.17 18.11 -19.86
C LYS A 122 18.00 16.77 -20.56
N ASN A 123 16.90 16.07 -20.28
CA ASN A 123 16.59 14.77 -20.88
C ASN A 123 15.94 14.87 -22.28
N LYS A 124 15.61 16.08 -22.75
CA LYS A 124 14.88 16.33 -24.00
C LYS A 124 13.55 15.57 -24.09
N SER A 125 12.89 15.40 -22.95
CA SER A 125 11.60 14.70 -22.84
C SER A 125 10.40 15.63 -22.85
N ALA A 126 10.59 16.93 -22.64
CA ALA A 126 9.52 17.91 -22.75
C ALA A 126 9.04 18.05 -24.20
N GLY A 127 7.74 17.92 -24.42
CA GLY A 127 7.12 18.14 -25.73
C GLY A 127 6.32 19.44 -25.82
N THR A 128 5.64 19.62 -26.95
CA THR A 128 4.77 20.79 -27.22
C THR A 128 3.28 20.50 -27.06
N THR A 129 2.90 19.26 -26.74
CA THR A 129 1.49 18.88 -26.53
C THR A 129 1.18 18.76 -25.04
N LYS A 130 -0.08 18.95 -24.63
CA LYS A 130 -0.48 18.92 -23.22
C LYS A 130 -0.10 17.62 -22.50
N GLU A 131 -0.08 16.48 -23.20
CA GLU A 131 0.27 15.16 -22.64
C GLU A 131 1.77 14.96 -22.44
N THR A 132 2.59 15.69 -23.21
CA THR A 132 4.06 15.60 -23.16
C THR A 132 4.69 16.76 -22.39
N ARG A 133 3.87 17.70 -21.92
CA ARG A 133 4.26 18.77 -21.00
C ARG A 133 4.50 18.20 -19.60
N VAL A 134 5.36 18.88 -18.85
CA VAL A 134 5.56 18.56 -17.43
C VAL A 134 4.23 18.73 -16.71
N PRO A 135 3.73 17.70 -15.99
CA PRO A 135 2.47 17.79 -15.28
C PRO A 135 2.53 18.83 -14.17
N ALA A 136 1.39 19.46 -13.88
CA ALA A 136 1.28 20.34 -12.73
C ALA A 136 1.27 19.51 -11.45
N PHE A 137 2.00 20.00 -10.44
CA PHE A 137 2.09 19.38 -9.14
C PHE A 137 1.80 20.43 -8.06
N SER A 138 1.14 20.00 -7.00
CA SER A 138 0.96 20.77 -5.77
C SER A 138 1.02 19.86 -4.55
N GLN A 139 1.08 20.43 -3.36
CA GLN A 139 1.04 19.68 -2.11
C GLN A 139 -0.11 20.18 -1.23
N TYR A 140 -0.88 19.25 -0.66
CA TYR A 140 -1.98 19.57 0.23
C TYR A 140 -1.72 18.98 1.63
N ARG A 141 -1.95 19.79 2.67
CA ARG A 141 -1.71 19.43 4.10
C ARG A 141 -0.31 18.83 4.36
N SER A 142 0.70 19.26 3.63
CA SER A 142 2.11 18.83 3.78
C SER A 142 2.41 17.34 3.56
N GLU A 143 1.42 16.49 3.31
CA GLU A 143 1.61 15.04 3.18
C GLU A 143 1.02 14.46 1.89
N ILE A 144 -0.01 15.14 1.34
CA ILE A 144 -0.74 14.65 0.17
C ILE A 144 -0.13 15.26 -1.07
N GLN A 145 0.37 14.39 -1.95
CA GLN A 145 0.85 14.78 -3.26
C GLN A 145 -0.35 15.05 -4.17
N VAL A 146 -0.39 16.22 -4.80
CA VAL A 146 -1.49 16.61 -5.67
C VAL A 146 -1.01 16.71 -7.11
N ASN A 147 -1.64 15.97 -8.00
CA ASN A 147 -1.35 16.00 -9.44
C ASN A 147 -2.51 16.64 -10.20
N GLY A 148 -2.22 17.74 -10.89
CA GLY A 148 -3.18 18.41 -11.76
C GLY A 148 -3.06 17.93 -13.21
N THR A 149 -4.14 18.11 -13.97
CA THR A 149 -4.21 17.71 -15.38
C THR A 149 -4.44 18.93 -16.27
N TRP A 150 -3.60 19.06 -17.31
CA TRP A 150 -3.73 20.10 -18.32
C TRP A 150 -4.97 19.86 -19.19
N LEU A 151 -5.88 20.84 -19.22
CA LEU A 151 -7.04 20.82 -20.12
C LEU A 151 -6.65 21.33 -21.52
N ASP A 152 -5.95 22.46 -21.55
CA ASP A 152 -5.42 23.09 -22.77
C ASP A 152 -4.04 23.70 -22.48
N VAL A 153 -3.11 23.58 -23.43
CA VAL A 153 -1.81 24.23 -23.42
C VAL A 153 -1.47 24.58 -24.85
N SER A 154 -1.65 25.85 -25.22
CA SER A 154 -1.46 26.31 -26.59
C SER A 154 -0.77 27.66 -26.67
N ALA A 155 -0.04 27.87 -27.76
CA ALA A 155 0.51 29.15 -28.16
C ALA A 155 0.22 29.35 -29.64
N PHE A 156 -0.33 30.53 -29.98
CA PHE A 156 -0.76 30.84 -31.35
C PHE A 156 -0.64 32.34 -31.64
N GLU A 157 -0.82 32.72 -32.90
CA GLU A 157 -0.83 34.11 -33.31
C GLU A 157 -2.27 34.62 -33.46
N TRP A 158 -2.56 35.79 -32.89
CA TRP A 158 -3.85 36.48 -33.01
C TRP A 158 -3.63 37.95 -33.34
N ASN A 159 -4.08 38.38 -34.52
CA ASN A 159 -3.94 39.77 -35.00
C ASN A 159 -2.51 40.33 -34.86
N GLY A 160 -1.49 39.53 -35.18
CA GLY A 160 -0.06 39.89 -35.08
C GLY A 160 0.53 39.80 -33.67
N ARG A 161 -0.22 39.33 -32.68
CA ARG A 161 0.24 39.13 -31.29
C ARG A 161 0.41 37.66 -30.99
N VAL A 162 1.43 37.35 -30.19
CA VAL A 162 1.61 36.01 -29.63
C VAL A 162 0.68 35.87 -28.44
N VAL A 163 -0.19 34.87 -28.51
CA VAL A 163 -1.15 34.51 -27.45
C VAL A 163 -0.78 33.14 -26.89
N ASN A 164 -0.86 33.02 -25.58
CA ASN A 164 -0.63 31.79 -24.84
C ASN A 164 -1.86 31.50 -23.98
N ASN A 165 -2.52 30.38 -24.27
CA ASN A 165 -3.73 29.95 -23.58
C ASN A 165 -3.43 28.64 -22.84
N VAL A 166 -3.64 28.65 -21.53
CA VAL A 166 -3.38 27.49 -20.67
C VAL A 166 -4.54 27.31 -19.72
N SER A 167 -4.99 26.06 -19.56
CA SER A 167 -6.02 25.67 -18.62
C SER A 167 -5.56 24.46 -17.84
N LEU A 168 -5.63 24.53 -16.51
CA LEU A 168 -5.20 23.48 -15.59
C LEU A 168 -6.34 23.12 -14.66
N ALA A 169 -6.69 21.84 -14.58
CA ALA A 169 -7.66 21.32 -13.62
C ALA A 169 -6.94 20.68 -12.43
N MET A 170 -7.32 21.08 -11.22
CA MET A 170 -6.88 20.47 -9.98
C MET A 170 -8.00 19.56 -9.45
N PRO A 171 -7.66 18.50 -8.68
CA PRO A 171 -8.68 17.66 -8.05
C PRO A 171 -9.47 18.44 -6.98
N HIS A 172 -10.70 18.01 -6.73
CA HIS A 172 -11.56 18.61 -5.71
C HIS A 172 -11.12 18.20 -4.30
N ALA A 173 -10.66 19.16 -3.49
CA ALA A 173 -10.04 18.86 -2.19
C ALA A 173 -11.02 18.25 -1.18
N GLY A 174 -12.31 18.59 -1.25
CA GLY A 174 -13.31 18.03 -0.32
C GLY A 174 -13.57 16.52 -0.48
N VAL A 175 -13.08 15.86 -1.54
CA VAL A 175 -13.09 14.38 -1.65
C VAL A 175 -12.28 13.74 -0.53
N LEU A 176 -11.22 14.41 -0.05
CA LEU A 176 -10.45 13.96 1.09
C LEU A 176 -11.32 13.85 2.35
N GLY A 177 -12.16 14.86 2.60
CA GLY A 177 -13.08 14.87 3.74
C GLY A 177 -14.05 13.69 3.68
N ALA A 178 -14.60 13.41 2.50
CA ALA A 178 -15.46 12.25 2.26
C ALA A 178 -14.71 10.92 2.46
N ALA A 179 -13.44 10.83 2.04
CA ALA A 179 -12.65 9.62 2.18
C ALA A 179 -12.39 9.23 3.64
N THR A 180 -12.29 10.22 4.54
CA THR A 180 -12.09 10.02 5.98
C THR A 180 -13.39 10.00 6.80
N ASP A 181 -14.53 10.23 6.16
CA ASP A 181 -15.82 10.28 6.85
C ASP A 181 -16.31 8.88 7.25
N GLU A 182 -16.56 8.68 8.54
CA GLU A 182 -17.03 7.41 9.09
C GLU A 182 -18.34 6.92 8.45
N ARG A 183 -19.20 7.84 7.97
CA ARG A 183 -20.49 7.51 7.33
C ARG A 183 -20.33 6.81 5.99
N ASN A 184 -19.14 6.87 5.39
CA ASN A 184 -18.81 6.18 4.16
C ASN A 184 -18.23 4.79 4.39
N GLU A 185 -17.92 4.42 5.64
CA GLU A 185 -17.43 3.09 6.01
C GLU A 185 -16.19 2.66 5.19
N ILE A 186 -15.30 3.61 4.88
CA ILE A 186 -14.03 3.34 4.16
C ILE A 186 -12.95 3.00 5.17
N LEU A 187 -12.37 1.80 5.05
CA LEU A 187 -11.32 1.35 5.96
C LEU A 187 -10.03 2.15 5.72
N GLN A 188 -9.54 2.82 6.74
CA GLN A 188 -8.34 3.64 6.64
C GLN A 188 -7.07 2.77 6.73
N PRO A 189 -5.95 3.15 6.08
CA PRO A 189 -4.69 2.40 6.14
C PRO A 189 -4.20 2.12 7.57
N SER A 190 -4.43 3.05 8.49
CA SER A 190 -4.08 2.94 9.92
C SER A 190 -4.83 1.81 10.63
N GLU A 191 -6.06 1.53 10.24
CA GLU A 191 -6.92 0.49 10.84
C GLU A 191 -6.47 -0.93 10.45
N LEU A 192 -5.72 -1.05 9.35
CA LEU A 192 -5.16 -2.31 8.84
C LEU A 192 -3.67 -2.48 9.19
N GLY A 193 -3.20 -1.81 10.24
CA GLY A 193 -1.80 -1.87 10.70
C GLY A 193 -0.81 -1.23 9.73
N GLY A 194 -1.26 -0.24 8.95
CA GLY A 194 -0.47 0.41 7.91
C GLY A 194 -0.45 -0.33 6.57
N LEU A 195 -0.97 -1.56 6.54
CA LEU A 195 -1.00 -2.38 5.34
C LEU A 195 -2.27 -2.15 4.51
N GLY A 196 -3.19 -1.30 4.96
CA GLY A 196 -4.35 -0.91 4.16
C GLY A 196 -3.97 0.02 3.01
N ALA A 197 -4.73 -0.04 1.93
CA ALA A 197 -4.64 0.89 0.81
C ALA A 197 -6.00 0.98 0.15
N TYR A 198 -6.39 2.15 -0.35
CA TYR A 198 -7.60 2.26 -1.16
C TYR A 198 -7.47 3.36 -2.20
N ASN A 199 -8.22 3.18 -3.28
CA ASN A 199 -8.41 4.19 -4.32
C ASN A 199 -9.89 4.56 -4.37
N LEU A 200 -10.18 5.83 -4.14
CA LEU A 200 -11.51 6.42 -4.27
C LEU A 200 -11.50 7.33 -5.50
N VAL A 201 -12.31 7.00 -6.50
CA VAL A 201 -12.53 7.85 -7.67
C VAL A 201 -13.91 8.48 -7.52
N ALA A 202 -13.96 9.79 -7.41
CA ALA A 202 -15.15 10.59 -7.17
C ALA A 202 -15.56 11.32 -8.45
N SER A 203 -16.85 11.21 -8.78
CA SER A 203 -17.50 11.99 -9.83
C SER A 203 -17.98 13.30 -9.21
N VAL A 204 -17.08 14.28 -9.15
CA VAL A 204 -17.30 15.62 -8.59
C VAL A 204 -16.67 16.66 -9.51
N PRO A 205 -17.22 17.89 -9.58
CA PRO A 205 -16.66 18.93 -10.41
C PRO A 205 -15.25 19.27 -9.94
N SER A 206 -14.34 19.44 -10.89
CA SER A 206 -12.95 19.76 -10.57
C SER A 206 -12.71 21.27 -10.76
N PRO A 207 -12.03 21.94 -9.82
CA PRO A 207 -11.68 23.34 -10.01
C PRO A 207 -10.60 23.48 -11.09
N ALA A 208 -10.75 24.47 -11.95
CA ALA A 208 -9.81 24.76 -13.03
C ALA A 208 -9.39 26.23 -13.02
N ILE A 209 -8.12 26.48 -13.34
CA ILE A 209 -7.58 27.82 -13.59
C ILE A 209 -7.32 27.97 -15.08
N HIS A 210 -7.75 29.10 -15.62
CA HIS A 210 -7.54 29.51 -16.99
C HIS A 210 -6.63 30.73 -17.02
N VAL A 211 -5.54 30.64 -17.75
CA VAL A 211 -4.57 31.72 -17.92
C VAL A 211 -4.42 32.03 -19.40
N LEU A 212 -4.84 33.23 -19.77
CA LEU A 212 -4.70 33.75 -21.13
C LEU A 212 -3.71 34.90 -21.11
N CYS A 213 -2.59 34.77 -21.81
CA CYS A 213 -1.58 35.80 -21.92
C CYS A 213 -1.43 36.27 -23.37
N ALA A 214 -1.28 37.58 -23.58
CA ALA A 214 -1.00 38.17 -24.88
C ALA A 214 0.20 39.11 -24.81
N ASN A 215 1.09 39.00 -25.79
CA ASN A 215 2.17 39.96 -25.95
C ASN A 215 1.63 41.29 -26.48
N MET A 216 2.09 42.39 -25.90
CA MET A 216 1.65 43.75 -26.22
C MET A 216 2.81 44.73 -26.28
N ASP A 217 2.64 45.76 -27.11
CA ASP A 217 3.55 46.89 -27.20
C ASP A 217 3.14 48.00 -26.22
N ARG A 218 4.10 48.89 -25.93
CA ARG A 218 3.89 50.02 -25.01
C ARG A 218 2.74 50.94 -25.43
N SER A 219 2.61 51.22 -26.74
CA SER A 219 1.54 52.08 -27.27
C SER A 219 0.15 51.46 -27.14
N GLU A 220 0.06 50.14 -27.23
CA GLU A 220 -1.20 49.39 -27.14
C GLU A 220 -1.74 49.31 -25.71
N LEU A 221 -0.83 49.36 -24.73
CA LEU A 221 -1.12 49.33 -23.29
C LEU A 221 -1.44 50.73 -22.71
N ALA A 222 -1.06 51.82 -23.39
CA ALA A 222 -1.30 53.19 -22.91
C ALA A 222 -2.75 53.49 -22.47
N PRO A 223 -3.80 52.97 -23.13
CA PRO A 223 -5.18 53.14 -22.68
C PRO A 223 -5.46 52.63 -21.26
N ILE A 224 -4.74 51.61 -20.80
CA ILE A 224 -4.98 50.89 -19.53
C ILE A 224 -3.87 51.09 -18.49
N VAL A 225 -2.90 51.96 -18.75
CA VAL A 225 -1.81 52.28 -17.82
C VAL A 225 -1.98 53.71 -17.32
N TYR A 226 -2.21 53.88 -16.02
CA TYR A 226 -2.53 55.16 -15.38
C TYR A 226 -1.47 56.23 -15.65
N THR A 227 -0.19 55.93 -15.43
CA THR A 227 0.94 56.86 -15.72
C THR A 227 1.11 57.21 -17.21
N ALA A 228 0.38 56.58 -18.13
CA ALA A 228 0.39 56.92 -19.54
C ALA A 228 -0.74 57.87 -19.95
N TRP A 229 -1.67 58.19 -19.05
CA TRP A 229 -2.81 59.05 -19.35
C TRP A 229 -2.41 60.53 -19.35
N ASN A 230 -2.98 61.32 -20.27
CA ASN A 230 -2.65 62.75 -20.41
C ASN A 230 -3.00 63.61 -19.18
N TYR A 231 -3.88 63.13 -18.30
CA TYR A 231 -4.39 63.86 -17.13
C TYR A 231 -4.27 63.04 -15.83
N SER A 232 -3.33 62.10 -15.75
CA SER A 232 -3.06 61.39 -14.49
C SER A 232 -2.33 62.30 -13.51
N GLU A 233 -2.66 62.19 -12.22
CA GLU A 233 -1.80 62.69 -11.16
C GLU A 233 -0.56 61.79 -11.03
N ASP A 234 0.44 62.23 -10.27
CA ASP A 234 1.58 61.40 -9.96
C ASP A 234 1.13 60.14 -9.21
N LEU A 235 1.65 58.99 -9.62
CA LEU A 235 1.31 57.70 -9.00
C LEU A 235 1.82 57.67 -7.55
N ASP A 236 0.91 57.49 -6.61
CA ASP A 236 1.19 57.25 -5.21
C ASP A 236 1.02 55.77 -4.88
N ALA A 237 2.12 55.02 -4.98
CA ALA A 237 2.10 53.55 -4.89
C ALA A 237 1.45 52.99 -3.60
N PRO A 238 1.65 53.55 -2.40
CA PRO A 238 1.03 53.06 -1.17
C PRO A 238 -0.49 53.23 -1.10
N THR A 239 -1.06 54.21 -1.81
CA THR A 239 -2.52 54.48 -1.78
C THR A 239 -3.25 53.93 -2.99
N TRP A 240 -2.53 53.39 -3.99
CA TRP A 240 -3.15 52.68 -5.11
C TRP A 240 -3.95 51.47 -4.60
N PRO A 241 -5.18 51.20 -5.11
CA PRO A 241 -5.88 51.84 -6.24
C PRO A 241 -6.80 53.01 -5.85
N ALA A 242 -6.73 53.58 -4.65
CA ALA A 242 -7.65 54.62 -4.20
C ALA A 242 -7.64 55.87 -5.11
N GLN A 243 -6.51 56.17 -5.75
CA GLN A 243 -6.36 57.28 -6.72
C GLN A 243 -7.30 57.15 -7.93
N VAL A 244 -7.73 55.95 -8.29
CA VAL A 244 -8.64 55.71 -9.43
C VAL A 244 -10.05 55.30 -8.99
N SER A 245 -10.36 55.42 -7.69
CA SER A 245 -11.69 55.12 -7.13
C SER A 245 -12.82 55.98 -7.69
N PHE A 246 -12.50 57.14 -8.27
CA PHE A 246 -13.47 58.02 -8.94
C PHE A 246 -13.99 57.43 -10.27
N LEU A 247 -13.30 56.46 -10.85
CA LEU A 247 -13.73 55.78 -12.07
C LEU A 247 -14.78 54.73 -11.69
N SER A 248 -16.04 55.00 -12.03
CA SER A 248 -17.12 54.05 -11.80
C SER A 248 -16.98 52.83 -12.71
N SER A 249 -17.56 51.70 -12.31
CA SER A 249 -17.62 50.46 -13.11
C SER A 249 -18.34 50.62 -14.46
N ASN A 250 -19.00 51.76 -14.70
CA ASN A 250 -19.68 52.08 -15.96
C ASN A 250 -18.95 53.14 -16.80
N SER A 251 -17.87 53.73 -16.26
CA SER A 251 -17.03 54.63 -17.02
C SER A 251 -16.22 53.79 -18.02
N SER A 252 -16.55 53.91 -19.31
CA SER A 252 -15.83 53.23 -20.38
C SER A 252 -14.40 53.74 -20.42
N ILE A 253 -13.49 53.05 -19.72
CA ILE A 253 -12.04 53.26 -19.83
C ILE A 253 -11.66 53.05 -21.31
N ASN A 254 -10.59 53.69 -21.77
CA ASN A 254 -10.17 53.73 -23.17
C ASN A 254 -10.09 52.34 -23.85
N THR A 255 -10.36 52.26 -25.16
CA THR A 255 -10.34 51.02 -25.95
C THR A 255 -8.92 50.52 -26.19
N THR A 256 -8.70 49.21 -26.04
CA THR A 256 -7.47 48.56 -26.48
C THR A 256 -7.72 47.64 -27.67
N VAL A 257 -6.64 47.28 -28.33
CA VAL A 257 -6.62 46.32 -29.46
C VAL A 257 -6.88 44.86 -29.03
N VAL A 258 -6.85 44.57 -27.73
CA VAL A 258 -7.06 43.22 -27.17
C VAL A 258 -8.39 43.07 -26.43
N ASP A 259 -9.27 44.08 -26.50
CA ASP A 259 -10.58 44.06 -25.83
C ASP A 259 -11.40 42.81 -26.21
N ASP A 260 -11.41 42.43 -27.49
CA ASP A 260 -12.11 41.25 -27.99
C ASP A 260 -11.50 39.92 -27.52
N LEU A 261 -10.17 39.87 -27.34
CA LEU A 261 -9.45 38.67 -26.92
C LEU A 261 -9.76 38.34 -25.45
N PHE A 262 -9.77 39.36 -24.59
CA PHE A 262 -10.02 39.20 -23.16
C PHE A 262 -11.51 39.32 -22.77
N GLY A 263 -12.38 39.60 -23.76
CA GLY A 263 -13.82 39.74 -23.57
C GLY A 263 -14.22 41.02 -22.82
N TRP A 264 -13.38 42.06 -22.84
CA TRP A 264 -13.72 43.34 -22.22
C TRP A 264 -14.87 44.02 -22.98
N ARG A 265 -15.68 44.78 -22.24
CA ARG A 265 -16.92 45.47 -22.68
C ARG A 265 -18.05 44.55 -23.12
N LYS A 266 -17.82 43.23 -23.15
CA LYS A 266 -18.86 42.23 -23.30
C LYS A 266 -19.26 41.75 -21.90
N ASN A 267 -20.54 41.47 -21.71
CA ASN A 267 -21.07 40.89 -20.47
C ASN A 267 -20.73 41.66 -19.18
N GLY A 268 -20.56 42.99 -19.25
CA GLY A 268 -20.28 43.82 -18.07
C GLY A 268 -18.83 43.77 -17.55
N GLN A 269 -17.91 43.11 -18.25
CA GLN A 269 -16.49 43.07 -17.88
C GLN A 269 -15.75 44.33 -18.36
N ASN A 270 -14.96 44.99 -17.51
CA ASN A 270 -14.15 46.15 -17.90
C ASN A 270 -12.67 45.80 -18.04
N ALA A 271 -11.98 46.58 -18.86
CA ALA A 271 -10.54 46.51 -18.99
C ALA A 271 -9.85 46.83 -17.63
N PRO A 272 -8.77 46.12 -17.26
CA PRO A 272 -7.97 46.45 -16.09
C PRO A 272 -7.36 47.84 -16.22
N ILE A 273 -7.12 48.51 -15.09
CA ILE A 273 -6.22 49.66 -15.03
C ILE A 273 -4.99 49.25 -14.24
N PHE A 274 -3.82 49.42 -14.82
CA PHE A 274 -2.54 49.22 -14.15
C PHE A 274 -1.96 50.57 -13.70
N PRO A 275 -1.30 50.64 -12.53
CA PRO A 275 -0.71 51.88 -12.04
C PRO A 275 0.39 52.41 -12.98
N ARG A 276 1.25 51.52 -13.48
CA ARG A 276 2.38 51.87 -14.35
C ARG A 276 2.85 50.71 -15.20
N TYR A 277 3.71 51.03 -16.16
CA TYR A 277 4.49 50.02 -16.87
C TYR A 277 5.49 49.37 -15.91
N PRO A 278 5.57 48.02 -15.87
CA PRO A 278 6.63 47.33 -15.17
C PRO A 278 8.00 47.64 -15.80
N SER A 279 9.02 47.73 -14.94
CA SER A 279 10.43 47.71 -15.35
C SER A 279 10.86 46.31 -15.82
N ASN A 280 12.04 46.19 -16.44
CA ASN A 280 12.58 44.90 -16.90
C ASN A 280 12.56 43.85 -15.78
N TYR A 281 12.12 42.64 -16.11
CA TYR A 281 11.99 41.52 -15.17
C TYR A 281 11.03 41.75 -14.01
N ASN A 282 10.01 42.60 -14.20
CA ASN A 282 9.06 42.96 -13.15
C ASN A 282 7.61 42.73 -13.58
N THR A 283 6.73 42.66 -12.59
CA THR A 283 5.29 42.46 -12.77
C THR A 283 4.49 43.46 -11.95
N VAL A 284 3.31 43.80 -12.46
CA VAL A 284 2.36 44.73 -11.83
C VAL A 284 0.97 44.14 -11.93
N LEU A 285 0.23 44.12 -10.83
CA LEU A 285 -1.18 43.73 -10.81
C LEU A 285 -2.07 44.94 -11.07
N ASN A 286 -3.27 44.71 -11.61
CA ASN A 286 -4.19 45.81 -11.87
C ASN A 286 -4.71 46.44 -10.56
N GLN A 287 -4.89 45.65 -9.48
CA GLN A 287 -5.42 46.03 -8.15
C GLN A 287 -6.76 46.79 -8.15
N THR A 288 -7.25 47.25 -9.29
CA THR A 288 -8.55 47.86 -9.54
C THR A 288 -9.61 46.76 -9.60
N PHE A 289 -10.22 46.47 -8.46
CA PHE A 289 -11.20 45.41 -8.30
C PHE A 289 -12.57 45.95 -7.90
N TYR A 290 -13.62 45.37 -8.48
CA TYR A 290 -15.02 45.57 -8.09
C TYR A 290 -15.74 44.21 -8.16
N TYR A 291 -16.71 43.99 -7.29
CA TYR A 291 -17.51 42.76 -7.29
C TYR A 291 -18.19 42.53 -8.64
N GLY A 292 -18.23 41.28 -9.11
CA GLY A 292 -18.79 40.89 -10.41
C GLY A 292 -17.78 40.80 -11.56
N ARG A 293 -16.50 41.05 -11.28
CA ARG A 293 -15.42 40.77 -12.23
C ARG A 293 -15.08 39.29 -12.24
N GLU A 294 -14.79 38.73 -13.40
CA GLU A 294 -14.46 37.30 -13.55
C GLU A 294 -12.95 36.99 -13.38
N SER A 295 -12.09 38.00 -13.43
CA SER A 295 -10.63 37.81 -13.58
C SER A 295 -9.78 38.80 -12.80
N ILE A 296 -8.56 38.35 -12.47
CA ILE A 296 -7.43 39.22 -12.13
C ILE A 296 -6.50 39.36 -13.32
N TYR A 297 -5.73 40.44 -13.37
CA TYR A 297 -4.80 40.70 -14.48
C TYR A 297 -3.42 41.06 -13.97
N LEU A 298 -2.42 40.48 -14.63
CA LEU A 298 -1.01 40.67 -14.37
C LEU A 298 -0.35 41.21 -15.63
N LEU A 299 0.41 42.30 -15.49
CA LEU A 299 1.24 42.85 -16.54
C LEU A 299 2.70 42.57 -16.21
N GLY A 300 3.40 41.83 -17.07
CA GLY A 300 4.83 41.57 -16.95
C GLY A 300 5.62 42.20 -18.09
N ARG A 301 6.87 42.59 -17.82
CA ARG A 301 7.83 43.00 -18.87
C ARG A 301 8.99 42.03 -18.88
N ASP A 302 9.36 41.59 -20.09
CA ASP A 302 10.50 40.70 -20.25
C ASP A 302 11.83 41.41 -19.94
N GLY A 303 12.90 40.64 -20.04
CA GLY A 303 14.25 41.10 -19.75
C GLY A 303 15.00 41.73 -20.92
N ASP A 304 14.36 41.83 -22.08
CA ASP A 304 15.00 42.16 -23.34
C ASP A 304 15.27 43.67 -23.40
N THR A 305 16.53 44.06 -23.56
CA THR A 305 16.91 45.48 -23.60
C THR A 305 16.65 46.11 -24.96
N ASP A 306 16.56 45.30 -26.01
CA ASP A 306 16.46 45.77 -27.39
C ASP A 306 15.00 45.88 -27.84
N VAL A 307 14.10 45.11 -27.22
CA VAL A 307 12.66 45.08 -27.55
C VAL A 307 11.83 45.23 -26.29
N GLU A 308 11.02 46.29 -26.20
CA GLU A 308 10.08 46.46 -25.09
C GLU A 308 8.86 45.55 -25.26
N ARG A 309 8.94 44.32 -24.75
CA ARG A 309 7.85 43.35 -24.81
C ARG A 309 7.15 43.24 -23.47
N TYR A 310 5.84 43.47 -23.49
CA TYR A 310 4.96 43.24 -22.36
C TYR A 310 4.12 41.99 -22.57
N SER A 311 3.83 41.27 -21.50
CA SER A 311 2.86 40.17 -21.50
C SER A 311 1.74 40.54 -20.55
N LEU A 312 0.54 40.72 -21.11
CA LEU A 312 -0.68 40.93 -20.35
C LEU A 312 -1.36 39.58 -20.14
N CYS A 313 -1.51 39.16 -18.89
CA CYS A 313 -2.12 37.89 -18.52
C CYS A 313 -3.43 38.10 -17.76
N GLN A 314 -4.49 37.41 -18.18
CA GLN A 314 -5.77 37.28 -17.50
C GLN A 314 -5.83 35.91 -16.82
N LEU A 315 -6.19 35.88 -15.54
CA LEU A 315 -6.42 34.65 -14.80
C LEU A 315 -7.88 34.58 -14.34
N LYS A 316 -8.54 33.44 -14.56
CA LYS A 316 -9.91 33.13 -14.11
C LYS A 316 -9.94 31.72 -13.53
N ALA A 317 -10.79 31.47 -12.53
CA ALA A 317 -11.08 30.11 -12.09
C ALA A 317 -12.53 29.72 -12.37
N SER A 318 -12.74 28.44 -12.60
CA SER A 318 -14.06 27.84 -12.85
C SER A 318 -14.15 26.46 -12.21
N LEU A 319 -15.36 25.91 -12.19
CA LEU A 319 -15.57 24.48 -12.02
C LEU A 319 -15.73 23.83 -13.40
N THR A 320 -15.15 22.65 -13.60
CA THR A 320 -15.31 21.88 -14.84
C THR A 320 -15.95 20.51 -14.57
N PRO A 321 -16.96 20.11 -15.37
CA PRO A 321 -17.56 18.79 -15.27
C PRO A 321 -16.76 17.70 -16.02
N ASN A 322 -15.73 18.08 -16.79
CA ASN A 322 -15.02 17.16 -17.69
C ASN A 322 -14.00 16.26 -16.98
N CYS A 323 -13.93 16.32 -15.65
CA CYS A 323 -12.92 15.63 -14.87
C CYS A 323 -13.55 14.79 -13.75
N SER A 324 -12.78 13.81 -13.27
CA SER A 324 -13.00 13.11 -12.01
C SER A 324 -11.84 13.37 -11.04
N THR A 325 -12.09 13.15 -9.76
CA THR A 325 -11.06 13.25 -8.72
C THR A 325 -10.72 11.87 -8.18
N THR A 326 -9.46 11.48 -8.27
CA THR A 326 -8.95 10.21 -7.71
C THR A 326 -8.10 10.50 -6.48
N TYR A 327 -8.52 9.95 -5.34
CA TYR A 327 -7.76 9.92 -4.10
C TYR A 327 -7.24 8.50 -3.85
N SER A 328 -5.93 8.36 -3.66
CA SER A 328 -5.27 7.10 -3.34
C SER A 328 -4.59 7.23 -1.98
N ALA A 329 -5.00 6.40 -1.03
CA ALA A 329 -4.45 6.40 0.32
C ALA A 329 -3.56 5.17 0.51
N VAL A 330 -2.29 5.39 0.86
CA VAL A 330 -1.34 4.35 1.32
C VAL A 330 -0.53 4.87 2.51
N GLN A 331 0.05 3.97 3.31
CA GLN A 331 0.82 4.35 4.51
C GLN A 331 2.04 5.23 4.21
N GLU A 332 2.71 5.01 3.08
CA GLU A 332 3.94 5.73 2.70
C GLU A 332 3.67 7.06 1.97
N GLY A 333 2.42 7.52 1.93
CA GLY A 333 2.02 8.80 1.36
C GLY A 333 0.74 8.68 0.56
N SER A 334 -0.13 9.69 0.66
CA SER A 334 -1.38 9.70 -0.11
C SER A 334 -1.23 10.61 -1.33
N SER A 335 -1.99 10.32 -2.38
CA SER A 335 -2.02 11.12 -3.59
C SER A 335 -3.44 11.50 -3.98
N LEU A 336 -3.62 12.75 -4.40
CA LEU A 336 -4.86 13.28 -4.95
C LEU A 336 -4.59 13.70 -6.40
N SER A 337 -5.44 13.31 -7.34
CA SER A 337 -5.21 13.56 -8.76
C SER A 337 -6.50 13.84 -9.50
N SER A 338 -6.45 14.76 -10.47
CA SER A 338 -7.56 14.98 -11.41
C SER A 338 -7.33 14.19 -12.69
N THR A 339 -8.37 13.57 -13.24
CA THR A 339 -8.34 12.93 -14.56
C THR A 339 -9.39 13.59 -15.44
N CYS A 340 -8.99 14.15 -16.58
CA CYS A 340 -9.86 14.98 -17.42
C CYS A 340 -9.93 14.45 -18.85
N ASP A 341 -10.53 13.27 -18.99
CA ASP A 341 -10.75 12.60 -20.28
C ASP A 341 -12.14 11.98 -20.29
N PRO A 342 -13.20 12.77 -20.53
CA PRO A 342 -14.58 12.32 -20.35
C PRO A 342 -14.99 11.18 -21.30
N GLU A 343 -14.25 10.96 -22.38
CA GLU A 343 -14.49 9.84 -23.32
C GLU A 343 -14.01 8.50 -22.75
N ASN A 344 -12.90 8.50 -22.00
CA ASN A 344 -12.29 7.29 -21.43
C ASN A 344 -12.53 7.14 -19.92
N ASP A 345 -12.98 8.19 -19.24
CA ASP A 345 -13.25 8.21 -17.80
C ASP A 345 -14.76 8.13 -17.50
N PRO A 346 -15.29 6.96 -17.11
CA PRO A 346 -16.71 6.80 -16.81
C PRO A 346 -17.17 7.59 -15.58
N LEU A 347 -16.24 8.09 -14.75
CA LEU A 347 -16.55 8.89 -13.56
C LEU A 347 -16.29 10.39 -13.74
N ALA A 348 -15.94 10.86 -14.94
CA ALA A 348 -15.98 12.29 -15.21
C ALA A 348 -17.37 12.84 -14.84
N TYR A 349 -17.44 13.98 -14.16
CA TYR A 349 -18.70 14.51 -13.61
C TYR A 349 -19.80 14.68 -14.68
N ILE A 350 -19.43 15.05 -15.91
CA ILE A 350 -20.33 15.15 -17.07
C ILE A 350 -21.07 13.83 -17.39
N ASN A 351 -20.50 12.68 -17.02
CA ASN A 351 -21.13 11.37 -17.19
C ASN A 351 -22.14 11.05 -16.07
N SER A 352 -22.00 11.70 -14.91
CA SER A 352 -23.02 11.66 -13.84
C SER A 352 -24.15 12.66 -14.09
N ASP A 353 -23.82 13.85 -14.62
CA ASP A 353 -24.79 14.88 -15.01
C ASP A 353 -24.47 15.42 -16.42
N ALA A 354 -25.17 14.90 -17.42
CA ALA A 354 -25.02 15.32 -18.81
C ALA A 354 -25.52 16.75 -19.09
N GLY A 355 -26.29 17.33 -18.18
CA GLY A 355 -26.78 18.72 -18.26
C GLY A 355 -25.84 19.74 -17.63
N ALA A 356 -24.73 19.30 -17.02
CA ALA A 356 -23.81 20.16 -16.31
C ALA A 356 -23.25 21.28 -17.22
N GLU A 357 -23.35 22.52 -16.73
CA GLU A 357 -22.79 23.67 -17.42
C GLU A 357 -21.26 23.54 -17.54
N SER A 358 -20.69 24.17 -18.56
CA SER A 358 -19.23 24.18 -18.76
C SER A 358 -18.76 25.46 -19.45
N GLY A 359 -17.46 25.73 -19.36
CA GLY A 359 -16.84 26.87 -20.03
C GLY A 359 -17.09 28.17 -19.28
N SER A 360 -17.52 29.22 -19.99
CA SER A 360 -17.64 30.56 -19.41
C SER A 360 -18.76 30.70 -18.39
N ALA A 361 -19.76 29.82 -18.40
CA ALA A 361 -20.90 29.87 -17.49
C ALA A 361 -20.50 29.50 -16.04
N THR A 362 -19.44 28.70 -15.89
CA THR A 362 -19.02 28.14 -14.59
C THR A 362 -17.86 28.91 -13.95
N VAL A 363 -17.54 30.09 -14.49
CA VAL A 363 -16.49 30.96 -13.96
C VAL A 363 -16.94 31.56 -12.64
N SER A 364 -16.09 31.44 -11.61
CA SER A 364 -16.38 31.99 -10.29
C SER A 364 -16.15 33.51 -10.26
N LEU A 365 -17.17 34.24 -9.81
CA LEU A 365 -17.08 35.68 -9.53
C LEU A 365 -16.42 35.98 -8.19
N ASP A 366 -16.31 34.98 -7.31
CA ASP A 366 -15.70 35.12 -5.98
C ASP A 366 -14.19 34.85 -6.01
N TRP A 367 -13.74 33.96 -6.92
CA TRP A 367 -12.32 33.61 -7.02
C TRP A 367 -11.36 34.80 -7.23
N PRO A 368 -11.70 35.86 -7.98
CA PRO A 368 -10.80 37.02 -8.10
C PRO A 368 -10.41 37.68 -6.77
N TRP A 369 -11.22 37.56 -5.71
CA TRP A 369 -10.81 37.97 -4.36
C TRP A 369 -9.70 37.08 -3.83
N VAL A 370 -9.88 35.77 -3.89
CA VAL A 370 -8.87 34.77 -3.54
C VAL A 370 -7.58 34.99 -4.34
N GLY A 371 -7.70 35.18 -5.65
CA GLY A 371 -6.58 35.43 -6.55
C GLY A 371 -5.87 36.75 -6.28
N THR A 372 -6.58 37.79 -5.84
CA THR A 372 -5.93 39.08 -5.50
C THR A 372 -5.09 38.95 -4.23
N GLU A 373 -5.62 38.31 -3.18
CA GLU A 373 -4.86 38.05 -1.94
C GLU A 373 -3.65 37.15 -2.19
N TRP A 374 -3.85 36.05 -2.94
CA TRP A 374 -2.77 35.17 -3.37
C TRP A 374 -1.68 35.94 -4.15
N ALA A 375 -2.05 36.76 -5.12
CA ALA A 375 -1.07 37.48 -5.94
C ALA A 375 -0.31 38.56 -5.14
N ASN A 376 -0.97 39.22 -4.18
CA ASN A 376 -0.35 40.17 -3.28
C ASN A 376 0.61 39.47 -2.29
N SER A 377 0.22 38.35 -1.69
CA SER A 377 1.05 37.58 -0.75
C SER A 377 2.37 37.10 -1.38
N MET A 378 2.35 36.81 -2.68
CA MET A 378 3.54 36.44 -3.45
C MET A 378 4.33 37.63 -4.02
N SER A 379 4.00 38.87 -3.64
CA SER A 379 4.70 40.06 -4.14
C SER A 379 4.67 40.22 -5.67
N LEU A 380 3.64 39.71 -6.36
CA LEU A 380 3.52 39.86 -7.82
C LEU A 380 3.25 41.30 -8.27
N SER A 381 2.88 42.19 -7.34
CA SER A 381 2.64 43.61 -7.61
C SER A 381 3.82 44.53 -7.25
N ASN A 382 4.96 43.99 -6.80
CA ASN A 382 6.10 44.82 -6.35
C ASN A 382 6.69 45.72 -7.45
N GLY A 383 6.34 45.50 -8.72
CA GLY A 383 6.69 46.40 -9.82
C GLY A 383 6.07 47.79 -9.72
N ILE A 384 5.06 48.01 -8.87
CA ILE A 384 4.51 49.34 -8.62
C ILE A 384 5.58 50.29 -8.02
N THR A 385 6.48 49.77 -7.19
CA THR A 385 7.61 50.50 -6.58
C THR A 385 8.97 50.10 -7.18
N ASP A 386 8.98 49.44 -8.35
CA ASP A 386 10.19 48.86 -8.96
C ASP A 386 10.95 47.86 -8.04
N GLY A 387 10.23 47.22 -7.11
CA GLY A 387 10.75 46.17 -6.24
C GLY A 387 11.19 44.93 -7.04
N LYS A 388 12.37 44.40 -6.76
CA LYS A 388 12.99 43.31 -7.53
C LYS A 388 12.67 41.93 -6.94
N ALA A 389 11.41 41.51 -7.04
CA ALA A 389 11.00 40.19 -6.56
C ALA A 389 11.57 39.07 -7.45
N SER A 390 12.20 38.06 -6.84
CA SER A 390 12.78 36.92 -7.58
C SER A 390 11.75 36.13 -8.37
N ILE A 391 10.53 36.01 -7.83
CA ILE A 391 9.42 35.34 -8.51
C ILE A 391 9.00 36.07 -9.80
N ALA A 392 8.88 37.41 -9.74
CA ALA A 392 8.58 38.23 -10.92
C ALA A 392 9.66 38.10 -12.00
N ARG A 393 10.93 38.07 -11.59
CA ARG A 393 12.06 37.85 -12.50
C ARG A 393 11.98 36.49 -13.20
N LEU A 394 11.69 35.42 -12.47
CA LEU A 394 11.62 34.09 -13.04
C LEU A 394 10.38 33.93 -13.95
N LEU A 395 9.24 34.48 -13.56
CA LEU A 395 8.01 34.48 -14.37
C LEU A 395 8.17 35.20 -15.71
N THR A 396 8.78 36.37 -15.69
CA THR A 396 8.99 37.18 -16.91
C THR A 396 10.02 36.56 -17.87
N GLN A 397 10.86 35.64 -17.40
CA GLN A 397 11.76 34.85 -18.26
C GLN A 397 11.01 33.74 -19.03
N SER A 398 9.80 33.40 -18.61
CA SER A 398 8.90 32.43 -19.25
C SER A 398 7.97 33.05 -20.30
N ILE A 399 8.10 34.37 -20.56
CA ILE A 399 7.33 35.04 -21.62
C ILE A 399 7.70 34.45 -22.99
N ILE A 400 6.69 34.01 -23.72
CA ILE A 400 6.88 33.41 -25.05
C ILE A 400 7.17 34.52 -26.05
N LYS A 401 8.21 34.34 -26.89
CA LYS A 401 8.63 35.33 -27.91
C LYS A 401 8.06 35.07 -29.30
N LYS A 402 7.61 33.85 -29.58
CA LYS A 402 7.09 33.38 -30.88
C LYS A 402 5.75 32.67 -30.65
N PRO A 403 4.88 32.47 -31.65
CA PRO A 403 3.64 31.72 -31.50
C PRO A 403 3.88 30.20 -31.43
N GLU A 404 4.87 29.79 -30.64
CA GLU A 404 5.32 28.41 -30.46
C GLU A 404 5.71 28.19 -29.00
N LEU A 405 5.33 27.02 -28.50
CA LEU A 405 5.57 26.58 -27.14
C LEU A 405 7.04 26.18 -26.93
N GLN A 406 7.69 26.70 -25.87
CA GLN A 406 9.11 26.48 -25.58
C GLN A 406 9.38 25.07 -25.02
N LEU A 407 10.46 24.41 -25.47
CA LEU A 407 10.83 23.05 -25.05
C LEU A 407 11.75 23.03 -23.82
N ASP A 408 12.44 24.13 -23.55
CA ASP A 408 13.48 24.27 -22.53
C ASP A 408 12.94 24.80 -21.18
N ARG A 409 11.75 25.37 -21.17
CA ARG A 409 11.13 26.03 -20.01
C ARG A 409 9.60 26.09 -20.14
N PRO A 410 8.86 26.30 -19.03
CA PRO A 410 7.44 26.57 -19.09
C PRO A 410 7.16 27.94 -19.70
N SER A 411 5.99 28.11 -20.30
CA SER A 411 5.43 29.41 -20.64
C SER A 411 4.97 30.17 -19.39
N ILE A 412 4.80 31.50 -19.51
CA ILE A 412 4.30 32.33 -18.40
C ILE A 412 2.89 31.91 -17.97
N ALA A 413 2.03 31.47 -18.90
CA ALA A 413 0.69 31.01 -18.54
C ALA A 413 0.74 29.66 -17.79
N GLU A 414 1.60 28.71 -18.18
CA GLU A 414 1.85 27.48 -17.42
C GLU A 414 2.37 27.79 -16.01
N ALA A 415 3.36 28.70 -15.91
CA ALA A 415 3.95 29.08 -14.64
C ALA A 415 2.94 29.74 -13.70
N LEU A 416 2.08 30.62 -14.22
CA LEU A 416 1.01 31.26 -13.45
C LEU A 416 -0.08 30.26 -13.04
N ALA A 417 -0.45 29.33 -13.93
CA ALA A 417 -1.43 28.29 -13.61
C ALA A 417 -0.96 27.39 -12.46
N VAL A 418 0.32 26.97 -12.47
CA VAL A 418 0.91 26.18 -11.38
C VAL A 418 1.04 26.98 -10.09
N LEU A 419 1.49 28.25 -10.15
CA LEU A 419 1.54 29.08 -8.94
C LEU A 419 0.15 29.25 -8.32
N ALA A 420 -0.89 29.36 -9.14
CA ALA A 420 -2.27 29.59 -8.70
C ALA A 420 -2.99 28.29 -8.29
N SER A 421 -2.41 27.11 -8.55
CA SER A 421 -3.12 25.83 -8.34
C SER A 421 -3.49 25.57 -6.88
N THR A 422 -2.69 26.05 -5.93
CA THR A 422 -3.01 25.98 -4.49
C THR A 422 -4.32 26.70 -4.16
N THR A 423 -4.61 27.82 -4.84
CA THR A 423 -5.86 28.57 -4.62
C THR A 423 -7.08 27.72 -4.95
N LEU A 424 -7.00 26.86 -5.97
CA LEU A 424 -8.09 25.96 -6.36
C LEU A 424 -8.32 24.85 -5.32
N LEU A 425 -7.23 24.31 -4.77
CA LEU A 425 -7.31 23.26 -3.75
C LEU A 425 -7.91 23.81 -2.46
N LEU A 426 -7.43 24.96 -2.00
CA LEU A 426 -7.99 25.60 -0.81
C LEU A 426 -9.44 26.04 -1.05
N SER A 427 -9.76 26.59 -2.22
CA SER A 427 -11.11 27.03 -2.58
C SER A 427 -12.14 25.91 -2.71
N THR A 428 -11.72 24.65 -2.81
CA THR A 428 -12.61 23.47 -2.84
C THR A 428 -12.62 22.69 -1.53
N GLN A 429 -11.94 23.20 -0.51
CA GLN A 429 -12.05 22.67 0.84
C GLN A 429 -13.43 23.03 1.40
N ASP A 430 -14.21 22.01 1.75
CA ASP A 430 -15.57 22.13 2.29
C ASP A 430 -16.56 22.90 1.36
N ALA A 431 -16.20 23.05 0.08
CA ALA A 431 -17.02 23.67 -0.94
C ALA A 431 -18.06 22.68 -1.51
N GLN A 432 -18.97 23.17 -2.36
CA GLN A 432 -19.98 22.32 -3.01
C GLN A 432 -19.38 21.16 -3.81
N MET A 433 -20.12 20.05 -3.86
CA MET A 433 -19.76 18.85 -4.65
C MET A 433 -20.49 18.78 -5.99
N ASP A 434 -21.25 19.82 -6.32
CA ASP A 434 -22.00 19.98 -7.56
C ASP A 434 -21.56 21.26 -8.28
N MET A 435 -22.00 21.47 -9.52
CA MET A 435 -21.62 22.66 -10.29
C MET A 435 -22.17 23.96 -9.68
N ASP A 436 -23.34 23.89 -9.05
CA ASP A 436 -24.06 25.05 -8.51
C ASP A 436 -24.10 25.06 -6.98
N TRP A 437 -24.19 26.25 -6.41
CA TRP A 437 -24.46 26.45 -4.98
C TRP A 437 -25.94 26.73 -4.76
N ALA A 438 -26.68 25.75 -4.24
CA ALA A 438 -28.14 25.79 -4.13
C ALA A 438 -28.67 26.50 -2.85
N HIS A 439 -27.84 27.33 -2.21
CA HIS A 439 -28.19 28.03 -0.98
C HIS A 439 -28.17 29.54 -1.15
N ASP A 440 -29.07 30.23 -0.44
CA ASP A 440 -29.11 31.70 -0.43
C ASP A 440 -27.92 32.29 0.35
N GLU A 441 -27.41 31.57 1.35
CA GLU A 441 -26.27 31.99 2.18
C GLU A 441 -24.96 31.47 1.61
N ASP A 442 -23.92 32.31 1.58
CA ASP A 442 -22.59 31.95 1.05
C ASP A 442 -21.79 31.02 1.98
N ILE A 443 -22.14 30.98 3.27
CA ILE A 443 -21.53 30.14 4.31
C ILE A 443 -22.64 29.57 5.20
N LEU A 444 -22.67 28.25 5.33
CA LEU A 444 -23.59 27.53 6.21
C LEU A 444 -23.04 27.50 7.64
N LEU A 445 -23.90 27.80 8.63
CA LEU A 445 -23.53 27.72 10.06
C LEU A 445 -23.24 26.29 10.53
N SER A 446 -23.84 25.30 9.88
CA SER A 446 -23.64 23.88 10.17
C SER A 446 -23.37 23.13 8.87
N PRO A 447 -22.42 22.18 8.88
CA PRO A 447 -22.12 21.40 7.68
C PRO A 447 -23.34 20.62 7.19
N GLU A 448 -23.63 20.75 5.91
CA GLU A 448 -24.66 19.98 5.22
C GLU A 448 -24.04 18.73 4.59
N THR A 449 -24.79 17.63 4.60
CA THR A 449 -24.33 16.36 4.01
C THR A 449 -24.87 16.20 2.60
N VAL A 450 -23.97 16.19 1.63
CA VAL A 450 -24.28 15.97 0.21
C VAL A 450 -23.79 14.60 -0.24
N ASN A 451 -24.47 14.05 -1.25
CA ASN A 451 -24.16 12.73 -1.81
C ASN A 451 -23.57 12.90 -3.21
N PHE A 452 -22.55 12.11 -3.56
CA PHE A 452 -21.97 12.08 -4.90
C PHE A 452 -21.60 10.66 -5.32
N ASN A 453 -21.53 10.44 -6.64
CA ASN A 453 -21.17 9.14 -7.20
C ASN A 453 -19.66 8.89 -7.06
N ALA A 454 -19.29 7.70 -6.59
CA ALA A 454 -17.89 7.31 -6.49
C ALA A 454 -17.70 5.82 -6.81
N THR A 455 -16.48 5.45 -7.18
CA THR A 455 -16.03 4.06 -7.15
C THR A 455 -14.89 3.92 -6.16
N LEU A 456 -14.89 2.80 -5.46
CA LEU A 456 -13.95 2.50 -4.41
C LEU A 456 -13.30 1.15 -4.71
N ARG A 457 -11.98 1.10 -4.58
CA ARG A 457 -11.23 -0.15 -4.62
C ARG A 457 -10.31 -0.21 -3.40
N GLU A 458 -10.65 -1.07 -2.46
CA GLU A 458 -9.92 -1.23 -1.21
C GLU A 458 -9.00 -2.45 -1.24
N ARG A 459 -7.91 -2.39 -0.47
CA ARG A 459 -7.06 -3.53 -0.13
C ARG A 459 -7.42 -4.00 1.28
N THR A 460 -8.18 -5.09 1.35
CA THR A 460 -8.68 -5.66 2.60
C THR A 460 -8.01 -7.01 2.89
N TYR A 461 -8.13 -7.47 4.15
CA TYR A 461 -7.74 -8.83 4.49
C TYR A 461 -8.79 -9.81 3.95
N ALA A 462 -8.35 -10.70 3.07
CA ALA A 462 -9.14 -11.83 2.63
C ALA A 462 -8.49 -13.12 3.14
N SER A 463 -9.29 -14.00 3.72
CA SER A 463 -8.92 -15.42 3.88
C SER A 463 -9.30 -16.16 2.60
N GLY A 464 -8.43 -17.06 2.15
CA GLY A 464 -8.58 -17.80 0.90
C GLY A 464 -7.53 -17.45 -0.15
N PRO A 465 -7.58 -18.12 -1.31
CA PRO A 465 -6.55 -18.01 -2.33
C PRO A 465 -6.53 -16.61 -2.95
N THR A 466 -5.37 -15.97 -2.92
CA THR A 466 -5.11 -14.71 -3.62
C THR A 466 -4.83 -14.94 -5.11
N GLY A 467 -4.31 -16.12 -5.49
CA GLY A 467 -4.08 -16.53 -6.89
C GLY A 467 -4.70 -17.88 -7.27
N GLU A 468 -4.90 -18.13 -8.56
CA GLU A 468 -5.44 -19.40 -9.06
C GLU A 468 -4.61 -20.65 -8.67
N PRO A 469 -3.27 -20.63 -8.73
CA PRO A 469 -2.47 -21.80 -8.36
C PRO A 469 -2.60 -22.19 -6.89
N GLN A 470 -2.84 -21.22 -6.00
CA GLN A 470 -3.00 -21.47 -4.56
C GLN A 470 -4.25 -22.29 -4.26
N LYS A 471 -5.25 -22.33 -5.17
CA LYS A 471 -6.44 -23.18 -5.03
C LYS A 471 -6.08 -24.67 -4.94
N LEU A 472 -4.93 -25.10 -5.49
CA LEU A 472 -4.45 -26.49 -5.36
C LEU A 472 -4.20 -26.90 -3.91
N PHE A 473 -3.88 -25.96 -3.02
CA PHE A 473 -3.66 -26.25 -1.61
C PHE A 473 -4.96 -26.69 -0.88
N TYR A 474 -6.14 -26.47 -1.45
CA TYR A 474 -7.38 -27.03 -0.89
C TYR A 474 -7.36 -28.56 -0.86
N ILE A 475 -6.73 -29.18 -1.86
CA ILE A 475 -6.59 -30.64 -1.92
C ILE A 475 -5.80 -31.13 -0.71
N VAL A 476 -4.71 -30.44 -0.36
CA VAL A 476 -3.86 -30.76 0.80
C VAL A 476 -4.66 -30.63 2.10
N LEU A 477 -5.44 -29.55 2.26
CA LEU A 477 -6.28 -29.34 3.45
C LEU A 477 -7.38 -30.40 3.59
N VAL A 478 -8.00 -30.82 2.48
CA VAL A 478 -8.99 -31.92 2.49
C VAL A 478 -8.34 -33.23 2.92
N PHE A 479 -7.17 -33.59 2.40
CA PHE A 479 -6.47 -34.79 2.83
C PHE A 479 -6.02 -34.72 4.30
N ALA A 480 -5.58 -33.55 4.77
CA ALA A 480 -5.27 -33.33 6.17
C ALA A 480 -6.51 -33.57 7.06
N PHE A 481 -7.65 -33.02 6.66
CA PHE A 481 -8.92 -33.21 7.36
C PHE A 481 -9.34 -34.69 7.41
N LEU A 482 -9.31 -35.39 6.27
CA LEU A 482 -9.64 -36.81 6.19
C LEU A 482 -8.69 -37.67 7.04
N THR A 483 -7.39 -37.39 7.02
CA THR A 483 -6.40 -38.12 7.82
C THR A 483 -6.66 -37.93 9.31
N ASN A 484 -6.98 -36.70 9.73
CA ASN A 484 -7.35 -36.41 11.12
C ASN A 484 -8.65 -37.12 11.55
N ILE A 485 -9.65 -37.20 10.66
CA ILE A 485 -10.88 -37.99 10.92
C ILE A 485 -10.56 -39.47 11.10
N LEU A 486 -9.70 -40.05 10.25
CA LEU A 486 -9.30 -41.45 10.36
C LEU A 486 -8.58 -41.72 11.69
N CYS A 487 -7.64 -40.85 12.07
CA CYS A 487 -6.96 -40.93 13.37
C CYS A 487 -7.96 -40.81 14.54
N LEU A 488 -8.91 -39.88 14.46
CA LEU A 488 -9.94 -39.71 15.48
C LEU A 488 -10.84 -40.95 15.60
N ALA A 489 -11.30 -41.51 14.48
CA ALA A 489 -12.08 -42.73 14.46
C ALA A 489 -11.29 -43.89 15.08
N TYR A 490 -10.01 -44.03 14.74
CA TYR A 490 -9.12 -45.03 15.32
C TYR A 490 -9.08 -44.91 16.85
N PHE A 491 -8.83 -43.72 17.40
CA PHE A 491 -8.80 -43.50 18.85
C PHE A 491 -10.15 -43.72 19.54
N ILE A 492 -11.27 -43.48 18.87
CA ILE A 492 -12.61 -43.74 19.42
C ILE A 492 -12.89 -45.24 19.52
N PHE A 493 -12.55 -46.01 18.48
CA PHE A 493 -12.83 -47.45 18.41
C PHE A 493 -11.79 -48.30 19.16
N HIS A 494 -10.52 -47.88 19.18
CA HIS A 494 -9.44 -48.59 19.84
C HIS A 494 -9.02 -47.86 21.11
N ARG A 495 -9.74 -48.15 22.20
CA ARG A 495 -9.43 -47.61 23.53
C ARG A 495 -8.30 -48.40 24.18
N GLY A 496 -7.06 -48.06 23.83
CA GLY A 496 -5.85 -48.61 24.46
C GLY A 496 -4.59 -47.93 23.95
N LEU A 497 -3.59 -47.75 24.81
CA LEU A 497 -2.24 -47.36 24.39
C LEU A 497 -1.59 -48.58 23.74
N VAL A 498 -1.55 -48.62 22.40
CA VAL A 498 -0.79 -49.63 21.66
C VAL A 498 0.69 -49.38 21.93
N THR A 499 1.41 -50.42 22.36
CA THR A 499 2.85 -50.33 22.57
C THR A 499 3.52 -50.16 21.21
N ASP A 500 4.11 -48.98 20.97
CA ASP A 500 4.74 -48.70 19.69
C ASP A 500 6.10 -49.42 19.60
N PHE A 501 6.09 -50.61 19.00
CA PHE A 501 7.30 -51.40 18.72
C PHE A 501 8.22 -50.77 17.66
N SER A 502 7.77 -49.71 16.98
CA SER A 502 8.58 -48.96 16.02
C SER A 502 9.43 -47.86 16.68
N GLU A 503 9.26 -47.59 17.98
CA GLU A 503 10.16 -46.69 18.70
C GLU A 503 11.57 -47.28 18.81
N PRO A 504 12.64 -46.49 18.58
CA PRO A 504 14.01 -47.01 18.59
C PRO A 504 14.37 -47.81 19.87
N PRO A 505 13.97 -47.42 21.08
CA PRO A 505 14.22 -48.21 22.29
C PRO A 505 13.48 -49.56 22.31
N ASN A 506 12.22 -49.59 21.83
CA ASN A 506 11.40 -50.81 21.79
C ASN A 506 11.84 -51.74 20.66
N LEU A 507 12.19 -51.18 19.50
CA LEU A 507 12.76 -51.92 18.38
C LEU A 507 14.12 -52.51 18.75
N PHE A 508 14.96 -51.77 19.48
CA PHE A 508 16.25 -52.25 19.96
C PHE A 508 16.07 -53.39 20.98
N SER A 509 15.14 -53.26 21.92
CA SER A 509 14.88 -54.33 22.89
C SER A 509 14.33 -55.59 22.21
N LEU A 510 13.43 -55.44 21.23
CA LEU A 510 12.95 -56.54 20.38
C LEU A 510 14.08 -57.19 19.57
N ALA A 511 14.97 -56.40 18.98
CA ALA A 511 16.09 -56.90 18.18
C ALA A 511 17.08 -57.71 19.03
N VAL A 512 17.43 -57.23 20.23
CA VAL A 512 18.33 -57.93 21.17
C VAL A 512 17.72 -59.23 21.68
N ASN A 513 16.40 -59.27 21.88
CA ASN A 513 15.70 -60.46 22.36
C ASN A 513 15.36 -61.46 21.24
N SER A 514 15.51 -61.08 19.97
CA SER A 514 15.13 -61.92 18.83
C SER A 514 16.18 -62.97 18.45
N PRO A 515 15.78 -64.22 18.16
CA PRO A 515 16.70 -65.26 17.73
C PRO A 515 17.21 -65.02 16.29
N PRO A 516 18.43 -65.49 15.94
CA PRO A 516 18.96 -65.35 14.60
C PRO A 516 18.09 -66.09 13.57
N SER A 517 17.73 -65.41 12.49
CA SER A 517 16.84 -65.94 11.44
C SER A 517 17.59 -66.18 10.13
N ALA A 518 17.24 -67.28 9.45
CA ALA A 518 17.78 -67.61 8.13
C ALA A 518 17.37 -66.58 7.05
N SER A 519 16.23 -65.92 7.22
CA SER A 519 15.74 -64.84 6.35
C SER A 519 16.64 -63.60 6.36
N MET A 520 17.48 -63.43 7.39
CA MET A 520 18.44 -62.32 7.53
C MET A 520 19.90 -62.77 7.36
N ALA A 521 20.14 -63.98 6.84
CA ALA A 521 21.48 -64.48 6.58
C ALA A 521 22.23 -63.54 5.62
N GLY A 522 23.44 -63.13 6.02
CA GLY A 522 24.31 -62.22 5.24
C GLY A 522 24.17 -60.72 5.57
N SER A 523 23.30 -60.34 6.51
CA SER A 523 23.04 -58.94 6.92
C SER A 523 23.95 -58.42 8.06
N CYS A 524 24.93 -59.20 8.51
CA CYS A 524 25.75 -58.94 9.70
C CYS A 524 26.32 -57.51 9.75
N GLY A 525 25.79 -56.68 10.66
CA GLY A 525 26.25 -55.32 10.95
C GLY A 525 25.73 -54.21 10.02
N GLY A 526 25.23 -54.54 8.83
CA GLY A 526 24.77 -53.56 7.83
C GLY A 526 23.26 -53.32 7.78
N GLY A 527 22.46 -54.19 8.42
CA GLY A 527 20.99 -54.14 8.34
C GLY A 527 20.43 -54.82 7.09
N PRO A 528 19.10 -54.96 6.98
CA PRO A 528 18.45 -55.70 5.90
C PRO A 528 18.71 -55.07 4.53
N ALA A 529 18.97 -55.90 3.52
CA ALA A 529 19.25 -55.49 2.14
C ALA A 529 18.35 -56.20 1.12
N GLY A 530 17.94 -55.45 0.09
CA GLY A 530 17.20 -56.01 -1.05
C GLY A 530 15.90 -56.74 -0.67
N ARG A 531 15.80 -58.02 -1.04
CA ARG A 531 14.59 -58.85 -0.78
C ARG A 531 14.32 -59.12 0.70
N GLN A 532 15.28 -58.87 1.59
CA GLN A 532 15.09 -59.03 3.04
C GLN A 532 14.02 -58.08 3.59
N TRP A 533 13.74 -56.96 2.92
CA TRP A 533 12.67 -56.02 3.26
C TRP A 533 11.25 -56.56 3.01
N ALA A 534 11.11 -57.65 2.24
CA ALA A 534 9.81 -58.24 1.92
C ALA A 534 9.39 -59.37 2.90
N GLY A 535 10.22 -59.69 3.90
CA GLY A 535 9.91 -60.73 4.88
C GLY A 535 8.74 -60.32 5.78
N GLU A 536 7.78 -61.23 5.98
CA GLU A 536 6.72 -61.07 6.96
C GLU A 536 7.21 -61.51 8.35
N TRP A 537 7.02 -60.67 9.36
CA TRP A 537 7.54 -60.85 10.71
C TRP A 537 6.40 -60.84 11.73
N PHE A 538 6.46 -61.73 12.71
CA PHE A 538 5.51 -61.81 13.83
C PHE A 538 6.21 -61.48 15.14
N ILE A 539 5.45 -60.90 16.07
CA ILE A 539 5.89 -60.66 17.43
C ILE A 539 5.40 -61.83 18.30
N GLY A 540 6.35 -62.51 18.94
CA GLY A 540 6.07 -63.57 19.90
C GLY A 540 6.35 -63.09 21.32
N GLU A 541 5.58 -63.60 22.27
CA GLU A 541 5.80 -63.41 23.71
C GLU A 541 6.15 -64.75 24.36
N SER A 542 7.26 -64.77 25.12
CA SER A 542 7.65 -65.91 25.94
C SER A 542 8.20 -65.43 27.28
N GLY A 543 7.57 -65.85 28.38
CA GLY A 543 8.02 -65.54 29.75
C GLY A 543 8.07 -64.04 30.09
N GLY A 544 7.25 -63.20 29.44
CA GLY A 544 7.26 -61.75 29.60
C GLY A 544 8.31 -61.02 28.73
N HIS A 545 9.01 -61.74 27.85
CA HIS A 545 9.92 -61.18 26.85
C HIS A 545 9.29 -61.21 25.46
N LEU A 546 9.42 -60.10 24.74
CA LEU A 546 8.95 -59.94 23.36
C LEU A 546 10.10 -60.15 22.38
N PHE A 547 9.88 -60.93 21.33
CA PHE A 547 10.86 -61.24 20.29
C PHE A 547 10.20 -61.29 18.90
N ILE A 548 11.00 -61.14 17.84
CA ILE A 548 10.53 -61.14 16.45
C ILE A 548 10.93 -62.46 15.77
N VAL A 549 10.01 -63.07 15.02
CA VAL A 549 10.25 -64.30 14.24
C VAL A 549 9.68 -64.19 12.81
N PRO A 550 10.36 -64.74 11.79
CA PRO A 550 9.84 -64.71 10.42
C PRO A 550 8.66 -65.68 10.28
N LYS A 551 7.69 -65.34 9.43
CA LYS A 551 6.48 -66.17 9.16
C LYS A 551 6.80 -67.63 8.84
N GLU A 552 7.86 -67.86 8.08
CA GLU A 552 8.30 -69.18 7.65
C GLU A 552 8.82 -70.05 8.81
N ALA A 553 9.25 -69.42 9.92
CA ALA A 553 9.67 -70.11 11.13
C ALA A 553 8.51 -70.38 12.10
N VAL A 554 7.32 -69.79 11.88
CA VAL A 554 6.15 -69.98 12.76
C VAL A 554 5.76 -71.46 12.87
N PRO A 555 5.70 -72.26 11.78
CA PRO A 555 5.41 -73.69 11.90
C PRO A 555 6.48 -74.48 12.66
N ALA A 556 7.76 -74.07 12.58
CA ALA A 556 8.85 -74.73 13.30
C ALA A 556 8.87 -74.37 14.80
N VAL A 557 8.53 -73.12 15.14
CA VAL A 557 8.34 -72.65 16.52
C VAL A 557 7.07 -73.27 17.13
N VAL A 558 6.01 -73.43 16.33
CA VAL A 558 4.78 -74.12 16.73
C VAL A 558 4.99 -75.64 16.80
N ALA A 559 5.81 -76.26 15.96
CA ALA A 559 6.17 -77.68 16.06
C ALA A 559 7.02 -77.97 17.31
N ALA A 560 7.82 -77.01 17.76
CA ALA A 560 8.48 -77.06 19.07
C ALA A 560 7.49 -77.00 20.26
N ARG A 561 6.20 -76.61 20.07
CA ARG A 561 5.14 -76.70 21.11
C ARG A 561 4.98 -78.11 21.66
N GLY A 562 5.24 -79.14 20.87
CA GLY A 562 5.00 -80.53 21.28
C GLY A 562 5.78 -80.96 22.53
N ASN A 563 6.86 -80.25 22.88
CA ASN A 563 7.79 -80.66 23.93
C ASN A 563 8.02 -79.65 25.07
N MET A 564 7.41 -78.46 25.05
CA MET A 564 7.54 -77.48 26.14
C MET A 564 6.22 -76.73 26.35
N GLY A 565 5.52 -77.05 27.44
CA GLY A 565 4.18 -76.55 27.74
C GLY A 565 4.06 -75.02 27.88
N ASN A 566 2.85 -74.51 27.66
CA ASN A 566 2.21 -73.20 27.94
C ASN A 566 3.02 -71.87 27.99
N ALA A 567 4.30 -71.83 27.66
CA ALA A 567 5.14 -70.63 27.77
C ALA A 567 5.19 -69.75 26.51
N TRP A 568 4.54 -70.16 25.42
CA TRP A 568 4.61 -69.49 24.12
C TRP A 568 3.25 -68.95 23.69
N ARG A 569 3.12 -67.62 23.56
CA ARG A 569 1.97 -66.94 22.95
C ARG A 569 2.48 -66.17 21.72
N VAL A 570 2.11 -66.64 20.53
CA VAL A 570 2.23 -65.83 19.30
C VAL A 570 0.92 -65.06 19.21
N GLU A 571 0.95 -63.75 19.42
CA GLU A 571 -0.23 -62.93 19.18
C GLU A 571 -0.36 -62.73 17.68
N GLU A 572 -1.24 -63.53 17.07
CA GLU A 572 -1.83 -63.26 15.77
C GLU A 572 -2.80 -62.08 15.98
N GLU A 573 -2.38 -60.86 15.63
CA GLU A 573 -3.24 -59.69 15.81
C GLU A 573 -4.54 -59.84 14.99
N ALA A 574 -5.66 -59.66 15.70
CA ALA A 574 -7.01 -59.31 15.26
C ALA A 574 -7.94 -60.39 14.66
N SER A 575 -8.55 -61.16 15.57
CA SER A 575 -10.01 -61.36 15.72
C SER A 575 -10.92 -61.59 14.49
N TRP A 576 -11.31 -62.84 14.28
CA TRP A 576 -12.68 -63.24 13.90
C TRP A 576 -13.08 -64.48 14.71
N PRO A 577 -14.30 -64.59 15.30
CA PRO A 577 -14.62 -65.72 16.16
C PRO A 577 -15.03 -66.93 15.32
N VAL A 578 -14.35 -68.07 15.52
CA VAL A 578 -14.82 -69.39 15.06
C VAL A 578 -15.36 -70.17 16.25
N GLN A 579 -16.64 -70.53 16.17
CA GLN A 579 -17.37 -71.32 17.17
C GLN A 579 -16.76 -72.71 17.38
N GLN A 580 -16.62 -73.10 18.65
CA GLN A 580 -16.32 -74.48 19.06
C GLN A 580 -17.57 -75.37 18.90
N GLN A 581 -17.41 -76.51 18.22
CA GLN A 581 -18.26 -77.69 18.38
C GLN A 581 -17.37 -78.88 18.74
N GLY A 582 -17.64 -79.52 19.87
CA GLY A 582 -16.90 -80.68 20.37
C GLY A 582 -17.44 -82.01 19.85
N HIS A 583 -16.67 -83.09 20.04
CA HIS A 583 -17.16 -84.48 20.14
C HIS A 583 -16.13 -85.43 20.79
N HIS A 584 -16.66 -86.55 21.31
CA HIS A 584 -16.14 -87.58 22.24
C HIS A 584 -15.17 -88.65 21.64
N TYR A 585 -14.15 -89.07 22.44
CA TYR A 585 -13.48 -90.40 22.71
C TYR A 585 -13.29 -91.53 21.62
N PRO A 586 -12.45 -92.60 21.82
CA PRO A 586 -11.15 -92.86 22.53
C PRO A 586 -10.13 -93.72 21.65
N PRO A 587 -9.24 -94.62 22.18
CA PRO A 587 -7.77 -94.49 22.29
C PRO A 587 -6.93 -95.45 21.40
N GLY A 588 -5.59 -95.26 21.33
CA GLY A 588 -4.67 -96.17 20.63
C GLY A 588 -3.18 -95.96 20.96
N ASP A 589 -2.45 -97.08 21.00
CA ASP A 589 -1.17 -97.39 21.66
C ASP A 589 0.13 -97.19 20.83
N LEU A 590 1.25 -97.08 21.54
CA LEU A 590 2.62 -97.65 21.32
C LEU A 590 3.54 -97.27 20.12
N ASN A 591 4.78 -96.89 20.51
CA ASN A 591 6.13 -97.23 19.98
C ASN A 591 6.54 -96.95 18.51
N HIS A 592 7.62 -96.19 18.30
CA HIS A 592 9.00 -96.71 18.14
C HIS A 592 10.05 -95.61 17.79
N GLN A 593 11.27 -95.85 18.29
CA GLN A 593 12.54 -95.15 18.05
C GLN A 593 13.00 -95.13 16.59
N HIS A 594 13.94 -94.23 16.22
CA HIS A 594 15.22 -94.59 15.58
C HIS A 594 16.24 -93.42 15.56
N HIS A 595 17.48 -93.76 15.25
CA HIS A 595 18.77 -93.28 15.77
C HIS A 595 19.66 -92.57 14.69
N TYR A 596 20.83 -92.11 15.15
CA TYR A 596 22.08 -91.72 14.44
C TYR A 596 22.18 -90.29 13.87
N GLY A 597 23.31 -89.58 13.93
CA GLY A 597 24.64 -89.91 14.43
C GLY A 597 25.70 -88.84 14.04
N GLN A 598 26.55 -88.50 15.01
CA GLN A 598 27.98 -88.15 14.96
C GLN A 598 28.61 -87.15 13.94
N ILE A 599 29.19 -86.11 14.56
CA ILE A 599 30.43 -85.30 14.36
C ILE A 599 31.56 -85.93 13.47
N PRO A 600 32.52 -85.14 12.93
CA PRO A 600 33.70 -84.72 13.73
C PRO A 600 34.31 -83.32 13.42
N GLN A 601 35.14 -82.90 14.38
CA GLN A 601 35.94 -81.68 14.50
C GLN A 601 37.19 -81.64 13.58
N SER A 602 37.75 -80.44 13.37
CA SER A 602 39.20 -80.28 13.23
C SER A 602 39.70 -78.93 13.75
N TYR A 603 40.66 -79.01 14.67
CA TYR A 603 41.52 -77.96 15.22
C TYR A 603 42.52 -77.41 14.18
N ASN A 604 42.90 -76.12 14.26
CA ASN A 604 44.32 -75.78 14.45
C ASN A 604 44.58 -74.31 14.87
N ASN A 605 45.57 -74.20 15.74
CA ASN A 605 46.18 -73.01 16.33
C ASN A 605 47.01 -72.18 15.32
N ASN A 606 47.15 -70.88 15.56
CA ASN A 606 48.44 -70.33 15.97
C ASN A 606 48.36 -68.89 16.50
N ASN A 607 49.21 -68.65 17.48
CA ASN A 607 49.25 -67.55 18.43
C ASN A 607 50.56 -66.73 18.21
N THR A 608 50.71 -65.64 18.99
CA THR A 608 51.89 -64.75 19.19
C THR A 608 51.92 -63.48 18.32
N GLY A 609 52.04 -62.25 18.85
CA GLY A 609 52.10 -61.77 20.25
C GLY A 609 52.59 -60.32 20.37
N GLY A 610 51.70 -59.39 20.75
CA GLY A 610 51.84 -58.14 21.57
C GLY A 610 52.91 -57.06 21.27
N PRO A 611 53.00 -55.97 22.08
CA PRO A 611 51.99 -55.38 23.00
C PRO A 611 51.95 -53.83 23.04
N GLY A 612 50.91 -53.28 23.69
CA GLY A 612 50.85 -51.92 24.24
C GLY A 612 49.50 -51.26 23.92
N GLY A 613 48.65 -50.82 24.85
CA GLY A 613 48.64 -50.72 26.30
C GLY A 613 47.28 -50.06 26.67
N PRO A 614 46.79 -50.19 27.90
CA PRO A 614 45.37 -50.31 28.22
C PRO A 614 44.73 -49.01 28.73
N LEU A 615 43.40 -49.03 28.96
CA LEU A 615 42.63 -48.41 30.08
C LEU A 615 41.11 -48.59 29.77
N ALA A 616 40.45 -49.65 30.26
CA ALA A 616 39.68 -49.74 31.53
C ALA A 616 38.46 -48.79 31.56
N ILE A 617 37.20 -49.23 31.34
CA ILE A 617 36.28 -50.01 32.21
C ILE A 617 36.09 -49.40 33.62
N SER A 618 34.91 -48.84 33.93
CA SER A 618 33.90 -49.45 34.84
C SER A 618 32.92 -48.43 35.48
N THR A 619 31.62 -48.73 35.37
CA THR A 619 30.52 -48.65 36.37
C THR A 619 30.36 -47.47 37.35
N ALA A 620 29.12 -46.96 37.46
CA ALA A 620 28.33 -46.98 38.71
C ALA A 620 26.85 -46.61 38.50
N MET A 621 25.95 -47.41 39.10
CA MET A 621 24.58 -47.04 39.49
C MET A 621 24.59 -46.35 40.88
N ALA A 622 23.56 -45.56 41.23
CA ALA A 622 22.73 -45.71 42.45
C ALA A 622 21.88 -44.46 42.82
N THR A 623 20.55 -44.65 42.81
CA THR A 623 19.46 -44.26 43.73
C THR A 623 19.66 -43.28 44.91
N SER A 624 18.65 -42.43 45.19
CA SER A 624 17.89 -42.41 46.48
C SER A 624 16.56 -41.61 46.38
N ARG A 625 15.84 -41.46 47.51
CA ARG A 625 14.45 -41.90 47.79
C ARG A 625 13.79 -40.98 48.86
N GLY A 626 12.45 -40.97 48.96
CA GLY A 626 11.67 -40.60 50.18
C GLY A 626 10.54 -39.57 49.95
N LEU A 627 9.24 -39.89 49.98
CA LEU A 627 8.29 -40.24 51.08
C LEU A 627 7.78 -39.06 51.94
N GLY A 628 6.44 -38.93 52.03
CA GLY A 628 5.71 -38.14 53.04
C GLY A 628 4.30 -37.73 52.58
N GLY A 629 3.25 -38.10 53.33
CA GLY A 629 1.85 -38.05 52.92
C GLY A 629 0.99 -36.96 53.59
N ASP A 630 -0.32 -37.16 53.40
CA ASP A 630 -1.51 -36.57 54.06
C ASP A 630 -1.99 -35.14 53.69
N GLY A 631 -3.29 -35.06 53.38
CA GLY A 631 -4.14 -33.95 53.86
C GLY A 631 -4.91 -33.12 52.85
N ASN A 632 -6.09 -33.62 52.44
CA ASN A 632 -7.39 -32.93 52.42
C ASN A 632 -7.52 -31.47 51.88
N GLY A 633 -8.40 -31.23 50.88
CA GLY A 633 -9.01 -29.90 50.72
C GLY A 633 -9.48 -29.52 49.30
N ASN A 634 -10.81 -29.44 49.14
CA ASN A 634 -11.59 -28.90 48.02
C ASN A 634 -11.03 -27.65 47.31
N GLY A 635 -11.33 -27.54 46.01
CA GLY A 635 -11.98 -26.32 45.50
C GLY A 635 -11.35 -25.64 44.28
N ASN A 636 -12.07 -25.75 43.16
CA ASN A 636 -12.24 -24.79 42.05
C ASN A 636 -11.04 -24.28 41.22
N GLY A 637 -11.21 -24.47 39.91
CA GLY A 637 -10.33 -23.97 38.86
C GLY A 637 -10.39 -22.45 38.65
N GLY A 638 -9.31 -21.94 38.03
CA GLY A 638 -9.20 -20.55 37.63
C GLY A 638 -7.80 -20.20 37.11
N GLY A 639 -7.56 -20.49 35.83
CA GLY A 639 -6.86 -19.59 34.89
C GLY A 639 -5.38 -19.21 35.13
N LEU A 640 -4.48 -19.99 34.53
CA LEU A 640 -3.06 -19.66 34.29
C LEU A 640 -2.86 -18.40 33.41
N LEU A 641 -3.91 -17.91 32.73
CA LEU A 641 -3.85 -16.75 31.81
C LEU A 641 -3.95 -15.38 32.50
N ALA A 642 -4.30 -15.31 33.79
CA ALA A 642 -4.42 -14.04 34.52
C ALA A 642 -3.07 -13.52 35.06
N ARG A 643 -2.01 -14.35 35.07
CA ARG A 643 -0.69 -13.98 35.60
C ARG A 643 0.32 -13.48 34.56
N LEU A 644 -0.05 -13.40 33.29
CA LEU A 644 0.83 -12.90 32.21
C LEU A 644 0.54 -11.46 31.77
N LYS A 645 -0.52 -10.81 32.28
CA LYS A 645 -0.91 -9.44 31.89
C LYS A 645 -0.40 -8.32 32.82
N GLN A 646 0.48 -8.63 33.77
CA GLN A 646 0.93 -7.68 34.81
C GLN A 646 2.44 -7.40 34.82
N ARG A 647 3.14 -7.58 33.69
CA ARG A 647 4.59 -7.28 33.57
C ARG A 647 5.02 -6.27 32.50
N PHE A 648 4.09 -5.55 31.88
CA PHE A 648 4.43 -4.41 31.01
C PHE A 648 3.45 -3.26 31.21
N SER A 649 3.61 -2.51 32.31
CA SER A 649 3.16 -1.12 32.43
C SER A 649 3.81 -0.43 33.64
N SER A 650 4.13 0.84 33.46
CA SER A 650 4.62 1.87 34.41
C SER A 650 6.12 1.91 34.75
N SER A 651 6.83 2.91 34.21
CA SER A 651 7.30 4.09 34.98
C SER A 651 8.21 5.01 34.13
N GLY A 652 7.83 6.29 33.97
CA GLY A 652 8.74 7.40 33.65
C GLY A 652 9.14 8.20 34.92
N PRO A 653 9.67 9.44 34.81
CA PRO A 653 11.10 9.81 34.71
C PRO A 653 11.61 10.59 35.95
N PRO A 654 12.83 11.18 35.95
CA PRO A 654 12.94 12.65 35.79
C PRO A 654 14.22 13.17 35.08
N GLY A 655 14.21 14.45 34.67
CA GLY A 655 15.20 15.08 33.76
C GLY A 655 16.31 15.94 34.39
N GLY A 656 17.04 16.67 33.52
CA GLY A 656 18.05 17.70 33.86
C GLY A 656 19.05 17.93 32.69
N GLY A 657 19.27 19.18 32.26
CA GLY A 657 19.87 19.51 30.96
C GLY A 657 21.21 20.29 30.91
N MET A 658 21.43 20.88 29.72
CA MET A 658 22.35 21.95 29.27
C MET A 658 23.78 21.65 28.74
N ASN A 659 23.91 21.90 27.42
CA ASN A 659 24.86 22.77 26.66
C ASN A 659 26.27 22.34 26.17
N ALA A 660 26.43 22.58 24.84
CA ALA A 660 27.51 23.28 24.12
C ALA A 660 28.49 22.49 23.19
N SER A 661 28.22 22.62 21.88
CA SER A 661 29.12 22.98 20.75
C SER A 661 30.50 22.34 20.55
N THR A 662 30.73 21.78 19.35
CA THR A 662 31.91 22.03 18.48
C THR A 662 31.68 21.48 17.06
N ALA A 663 32.37 22.07 16.08
CA ALA A 663 32.02 22.09 14.66
C ALA A 663 33.04 21.40 13.73
N TYR A 664 32.55 21.07 12.52
CA TYR A 664 33.21 20.83 11.21
C TYR A 664 34.14 19.60 10.98
N VAL A 665 33.82 18.77 9.96
CA VAL A 665 34.42 18.74 8.59
C VAL A 665 33.89 17.55 7.72
N ARG A 666 33.37 17.89 6.51
CA ARG A 666 33.27 17.20 5.17
C ARG A 666 33.04 15.67 4.98
N SER A 667 31.88 15.35 4.33
CA SER A 667 31.61 14.66 3.00
C SER A 667 32.36 13.37 2.58
N PRO A 668 31.92 12.55 1.57
CA PRO A 668 30.59 12.16 1.03
C PRO A 668 30.37 10.60 0.98
N ASP A 669 29.15 10.11 0.66
CA ASP A 669 28.86 9.08 -0.37
C ASP A 669 27.52 8.31 -0.23
N THR A 670 26.77 8.25 -1.35
CA THR A 670 25.80 7.23 -1.86
C THR A 670 24.37 7.13 -1.29
N PRO A 671 23.39 6.54 -2.04
CA PRO A 671 23.12 6.62 -3.48
C PRO A 671 21.61 6.85 -3.83
N SER A 672 21.40 7.19 -5.09
CA SER A 672 20.15 7.20 -5.85
C SER A 672 19.34 5.89 -5.79
N SER A 673 18.02 5.98 -5.65
CA SER A 673 17.07 4.93 -6.03
C SER A 673 16.01 5.52 -6.97
N ALA A 674 16.32 5.46 -8.27
CA ALA A 674 15.38 5.62 -9.36
C ALA A 674 14.73 4.26 -9.65
N THR A 675 13.42 4.15 -9.48
CA THR A 675 12.67 2.95 -9.89
C THR A 675 12.29 3.08 -11.36
N ARG A 676 12.89 2.23 -12.19
CA ARG A 676 12.61 2.09 -13.62
C ARG A 676 11.19 1.57 -13.83
N LEU A 677 10.37 2.31 -14.58
CA LEU A 677 9.25 1.77 -15.33
C LEU A 677 9.82 0.95 -16.49
N THR A 678 9.53 -0.35 -16.52
CA THR A 678 9.78 -1.21 -17.68
C THR A 678 8.46 -1.44 -18.40
N SER A 679 8.35 -0.86 -19.59
CA SER A 679 7.39 -1.28 -20.60
C SER A 679 7.85 -2.60 -21.19
N SER A 680 6.96 -3.57 -21.28
CA SER A 680 7.14 -4.73 -22.16
C SER A 680 5.88 -4.90 -22.98
N GLY A 681 6.02 -4.70 -24.29
CA GLY A 681 5.04 -5.06 -25.30
C GLY A 681 5.48 -6.34 -26.02
N ALA A 682 4.46 -6.98 -26.61
CA ALA A 682 4.50 -8.02 -27.65
C ALA A 682 4.96 -9.43 -27.26
N LEU A 683 3.99 -10.30 -26.93
CA LEU A 683 3.44 -11.32 -27.85
C LEU A 683 2.06 -11.79 -27.36
#